data_AF-A0AAE9WDZ0-F1
#
_entry.id   AF-A0AAE9WDZ0-F1
#
_cell.length_a   1.000
_cell.length_b   1.000
_cell.length_c   1.000
_cell.angle_alpha   90.00
_cell.angle_beta   90.00
_cell.angle_gamma   90.00
#
_symmetry.space_group_name_H-M   'P 1'
#
loop_
_entity.id
_entity.type
_entity.pdbx_description
1 polymer ?
#
loop_
_entity_poly.entity_id
_entity_poly.type
_entity_poly.pdbx_seq_one_letter_code
_entity_poly.pdbx_strand_id
1 'polypeptide(L)'
;MDESNLYRVLEALNVVHAPESSREARYEAQGLLDNLKESFDNSSSGFQLLNLNDEVLKARGYKIDIHVVRHFALSLFEASIHGNWKNYDDQTKLSLISFLCTFSLQNADALSVYYVRNKLASVFIEIVKRDWYSHVWREQFDSFLQSLWNMNVEHRQLSSFILRGIMEDLYQYDDPVASLRSHILFNALISVLSSSRTLHKLYPSGLPYSVSIPENSEGWLNRWSSTLDTESDALESLKCFKSCLSWVATDSIIEANIVARICNILVNGPIHLKTHAIDCIYICVTRSMEIDDPLWATVEELLSSEGLYTLHQVYSNISQSIKIEDLSSSSGDYILLKKLAETIVALGQYNYLDSSRRKAINLNCLDTYSSLILEIMKHPSLLISAISQHFWVLALRDPLISKHEKFQGVYPQLLNVASERLLRFEDAVVDMMPESPIAVFLAEDVEGVAAVHSFCGNYRRFMFDIVRLTVSIKPLESLSWVQNNFQSILVNNINQIKSQTSFSSKTTPLYLIMDVGFSTIEASLHGITRWNENVTDSSTYELILQSLFLWCKQLVEIEFQDPMLITRLISVLVLFTSILARENTTLLGIVLEKIISAVTYNNSPSLYGFSDLQKVNEMRSRCCFELVRLGELMPNPLMNIFDQLQSTIDQLGTYTTLSGSEIVMLKTFLFVISQFSDINHVLKNEYFEKLVGPVVSTWLDAQPPVNSPMEFLNHVKLPQMAAYLFAKYPYNADYTKFELDTDASSFQTDLEDSRKWLWPIKCLGRFCEATYSNRRIHPSEFDEQKTLWLVILPNIVPGLLKLIEQLHCCCDPSFISSLGTHNSAILQKSIVERFWLHGVSQISKNQFLEESYKMDVSANKLIHSFGHFLRRLREYCYGAIASFTRLGEPFFAIPALSTSFLTSFFNHASGLSLHQWTSVVNVIIKPYCLHCPPALRDECLLPLLPPLLSELDRKLVNEWRSITERGLLVEEDTEETDDLSEEMIEESLLRHLTYATSKLITETFLQITPTQSRSTISSDFVEKESSANGSSKLSDYVLDNAIICEPLLSTLCHLLAVHDSRTVTIVVNAFIAITPLLVSERTHSIVREFVCQQVFQTVIMAINDSYFEQMQSDFVRLACIILSYSQGITDSSFRVLASIPALASQENLLNTFANRFREASTLKIQKALLMRLLNSGRIVPRTDRRALNSAVLDVSAKEMLKRFEKSVSLQDDTNKGDILSKDEDTGLANLFG
;
A
#
# COMPACT_ATOMS: atom_id res chain seq x y z
N MET A 1 3.03 -45.05 36.29
CA MET A 1 4.29 -44.37 36.66
C MET A 1 4.49 -44.45 38.16
N ASP A 2 5.74 -44.48 38.60
CA ASP A 2 6.18 -44.38 40.00
C ASP A 2 5.90 -42.99 40.58
N GLU A 3 5.48 -42.92 41.85
CA GLU A 3 5.19 -41.67 42.58
C GLU A 3 6.30 -40.61 42.46
N SER A 4 7.55 -41.05 42.28
CA SER A 4 8.74 -40.20 42.09
C SER A 4 8.64 -39.21 40.92
N ASN A 5 8.03 -39.59 39.79
CA ASN A 5 7.90 -38.69 38.64
C ASN A 5 6.87 -37.59 38.88
N LEU A 6 5.79 -37.88 39.61
CA LEU A 6 4.78 -36.89 39.98
C LEU A 6 5.39 -35.78 40.86
N TYR A 7 6.24 -36.16 41.83
CA TYR A 7 6.94 -35.21 42.69
C TYR A 7 7.87 -34.28 41.92
N ARG A 8 8.64 -34.82 40.97
CA ARG A 8 9.53 -34.01 40.11
C ARG A 8 8.76 -32.97 39.29
N VAL A 9 7.57 -33.31 38.80
CA VAL A 9 6.72 -32.35 38.06
C VAL A 9 6.21 -31.25 38.98
N LEU A 10 5.72 -31.59 40.17
CA LEU A 10 5.20 -30.62 41.13
C LEU A 10 6.30 -29.67 41.63
N GLU A 11 7.50 -30.19 41.86
CA GLU A 11 8.68 -29.40 42.22
C GLU A 11 9.10 -28.45 41.09
N ALA A 12 9.21 -28.97 39.86
CA ALA A 12 9.54 -28.14 38.70
C ALA A 12 8.52 -27.01 38.48
N LEU A 13 7.22 -27.30 38.57
CA LEU A 13 6.18 -26.27 38.48
C LEU A 13 6.29 -25.23 39.60
N ASN A 14 6.55 -25.66 40.83
CA ASN A 14 6.72 -24.75 41.97
C ASN A 14 7.96 -23.83 41.77
N VAL A 15 9.05 -24.35 41.21
CA VAL A 15 10.25 -23.56 40.89
C VAL A 15 9.99 -22.53 39.77
N VAL A 16 9.30 -22.94 38.70
CA VAL A 16 9.00 -22.05 37.56
C VAL A 16 8.11 -20.88 37.98
N HIS A 17 7.09 -21.14 38.80
CA HIS A 17 6.13 -20.11 39.23
C HIS A 17 6.55 -19.35 40.50
N ALA A 18 7.64 -19.71 41.16
CA ALA A 18 8.15 -18.98 42.32
C ALA A 18 9.01 -17.78 41.88
N PRO A 19 8.68 -16.54 42.30
CA PRO A 19 9.42 -15.33 41.92
C PRO A 19 10.86 -15.30 42.47
N GLU A 20 11.15 -16.07 43.52
CA GLU A 20 12.45 -16.14 44.21
C GLU A 20 13.44 -17.14 43.57
N SER A 21 13.00 -17.97 42.62
CA SER A 21 13.85 -18.98 41.98
C SER A 21 14.95 -18.35 41.09
N SER A 22 16.15 -18.94 41.11
CA SER A 22 17.26 -18.51 40.23
C SER A 22 16.97 -18.80 38.75
N ARG A 23 17.63 -18.04 37.85
CA ARG A 23 17.50 -18.22 36.39
C ARG A 23 17.84 -19.65 35.95
N GLU A 24 18.91 -20.21 36.51
CA GLU A 24 19.40 -21.57 36.20
C GLU A 24 18.39 -22.63 36.63
N ALA A 25 17.88 -22.56 37.86
CA ALA A 25 16.89 -23.51 38.38
C ALA A 25 15.57 -23.44 37.59
N ARG A 26 15.13 -22.24 37.18
CA ARG A 26 13.95 -22.09 36.31
C ARG A 26 14.20 -22.70 34.93
N TYR A 27 15.38 -22.51 34.34
CA TYR A 27 15.70 -23.06 33.02
C TYR A 27 15.71 -24.60 33.04
N GLU A 28 16.32 -25.20 34.06
CA GLU A 28 16.34 -26.66 34.23
C GLU A 28 14.93 -27.22 34.48
N ALA A 29 14.16 -26.58 35.37
CA ALA A 29 12.77 -26.96 35.65
C ALA A 29 11.88 -26.83 34.40
N GLN A 30 11.99 -25.75 33.64
CA GLN A 30 11.26 -25.55 32.39
C GLN A 30 11.64 -26.59 31.34
N GLY A 31 12.94 -26.88 31.17
CA GLY A 31 13.42 -27.92 30.27
C GLY A 31 12.87 -29.30 30.60
N LEU A 32 12.76 -29.65 31.88
CA LEU A 32 12.11 -30.89 32.33
C LEU A 32 10.64 -30.92 31.92
N LEU A 33 9.89 -29.85 32.18
CA LEU A 33 8.47 -29.75 31.85
C LEU A 33 8.21 -29.81 30.32
N ASP A 34 9.07 -29.20 29.52
CA ASP A 34 8.94 -29.22 28.06
C ASP A 34 9.33 -30.60 27.48
N ASN A 35 10.38 -31.25 28.00
CA ASN A 35 10.69 -32.65 27.66
C ASN A 35 9.51 -33.58 27.94
N LEU A 36 8.79 -33.36 29.05
CA LEU A 36 7.59 -34.14 29.37
C LEU A 36 6.44 -33.92 28.38
N LYS A 37 6.24 -32.69 27.88
CA LYS A 37 5.27 -32.42 26.81
C LYS A 37 5.68 -33.08 25.50
N GLU A 38 6.97 -33.14 25.18
CA GLU A 38 7.47 -33.74 23.94
C GLU A 38 7.41 -35.28 23.93
N SER A 39 7.39 -35.93 25.10
CA SER A 39 7.43 -37.40 25.18
C SER A 39 6.12 -38.13 24.84
N PHE A 40 5.02 -37.43 24.52
CA PHE A 40 3.71 -37.92 24.00
C PHE A 40 2.98 -39.10 24.69
N ASP A 41 3.60 -39.80 25.66
CA ASP A 41 3.07 -40.98 26.36
C ASP A 41 2.55 -40.67 27.79
N ASN A 42 2.51 -39.39 28.18
CA ASN A 42 2.26 -38.97 29.57
C ASN A 42 0.78 -38.75 29.95
N SER A 43 -0.17 -39.33 29.22
CA SER A 43 -1.60 -39.24 29.56
C SER A 43 -1.86 -39.68 31.02
N SER A 44 -1.17 -40.73 31.50
CA SER A 44 -1.24 -41.20 32.90
C SER A 44 -0.85 -40.14 33.94
N SER A 45 0.15 -39.32 33.63
CA SER A 45 0.62 -38.24 34.51
C SER A 45 -0.38 -37.09 34.54
N GLY A 46 -1.00 -36.80 33.39
CA GLY A 46 -2.13 -35.87 33.29
C GLY A 46 -3.31 -36.28 34.17
N PHE A 47 -3.71 -37.56 34.16
CA PHE A 47 -4.80 -38.07 35.02
C PHE A 47 -4.52 -37.87 36.51
N GLN A 48 -3.30 -38.19 36.96
CA GLN A 48 -2.91 -38.06 38.36
C GLN A 48 -2.88 -36.60 38.81
N LEU A 49 -2.35 -35.69 37.99
CA LEU A 49 -2.27 -34.27 38.29
C LEU A 49 -3.65 -33.59 38.31
N LEU A 50 -4.59 -33.99 37.43
CA LEU A 50 -5.94 -33.43 37.39
C LEU A 50 -6.77 -33.77 38.63
N ASN A 51 -6.55 -34.96 39.21
CA ASN A 51 -7.27 -35.44 40.39
C ASN A 51 -6.68 -34.95 41.73
N LEU A 52 -5.64 -34.11 41.70
CA LEU A 52 -5.07 -33.54 42.92
C LEU A 52 -6.02 -32.51 43.55
N ASN A 53 -6.04 -32.49 44.87
CA ASN A 53 -6.77 -31.51 45.67
C ASN A 53 -5.80 -30.53 46.32
N ASP A 54 -6.24 -29.29 46.53
CA ASP A 54 -5.45 -28.22 47.13
C ASP A 54 -4.93 -28.58 48.54
N GLU A 55 -5.75 -29.29 49.34
CA GLU A 55 -5.34 -29.78 50.66
C GLU A 55 -4.13 -30.72 50.60
N VAL A 56 -4.03 -31.52 49.54
CA VAL A 56 -2.92 -32.47 49.34
C VAL A 56 -1.64 -31.75 48.93
N LEU A 57 -1.74 -30.68 48.14
CA LEU A 57 -0.60 -29.83 47.77
C LEU A 57 -0.05 -29.08 48.98
N LYS A 58 -0.94 -28.47 49.78
CA LYS A 58 -0.58 -27.73 50.98
C LYS A 58 0.00 -28.63 52.07
N ALA A 59 -0.57 -29.83 52.27
CA ALA A 59 -0.02 -30.82 53.20
C ALA A 59 1.39 -31.29 52.83
N ARG A 60 1.78 -31.15 51.55
CA ARG A 60 3.10 -31.52 51.02
C ARG A 60 4.08 -30.34 50.94
N GLY A 61 3.69 -29.14 51.40
CA GLY A 61 4.58 -27.97 51.48
C GLY A 61 4.75 -27.18 50.18
N TYR A 62 3.99 -27.48 49.12
CA TYR A 62 4.03 -26.71 47.88
C TYR A 62 3.17 -25.44 48.00
N LYS A 63 3.67 -24.31 47.49
CA LYS A 63 2.96 -23.02 47.48
C LYS A 63 2.24 -22.74 46.15
N ILE A 64 2.30 -23.68 45.21
CA ILE A 64 1.71 -23.52 43.88
C ILE A 64 0.18 -23.63 43.92
N ASP A 65 -0.48 -22.81 43.11
CA ASP A 65 -1.91 -22.88 42.89
C ASP A 65 -2.30 -24.20 42.17
N ILE A 66 -3.29 -24.91 42.72
CA ILE A 66 -3.86 -26.12 42.12
C ILE A 66 -4.34 -25.90 40.68
N HIS A 67 -4.83 -24.70 40.35
CA HIS A 67 -5.31 -24.39 39.00
C HIS A 67 -4.17 -24.30 37.97
N VAL A 68 -2.96 -23.91 38.40
CA VAL A 68 -1.75 -23.95 37.56
C VAL A 68 -1.34 -25.40 37.28
N VAL A 69 -1.41 -26.26 38.30
CA VAL A 69 -1.16 -27.70 38.16
C VAL A 69 -2.17 -28.34 37.19
N ARG A 70 -3.47 -28.02 37.34
CA ARG A 70 -4.53 -28.47 36.44
C ARG A 70 -4.30 -27.97 35.00
N HIS A 71 -3.90 -26.73 34.81
CA HIS A 71 -3.58 -26.18 33.49
C HIS A 71 -2.40 -26.90 32.82
N PHE A 72 -1.33 -27.20 33.56
CA PHE A 72 -0.21 -28.00 33.06
C PHE A 72 -0.64 -29.42 32.71
N ALA A 73 -1.47 -30.05 33.56
CA ALA A 73 -1.99 -31.39 33.31
C ALA A 73 -2.85 -31.46 32.03
N LEU A 74 -3.70 -30.46 31.79
CA LEU A 74 -4.43 -30.31 30.52
C LEU A 74 -3.51 -30.09 29.33
N SER A 75 -2.38 -29.39 29.52
CA SER A 75 -1.35 -29.22 28.48
C SER A 75 -0.68 -30.54 28.11
N LEU A 76 -0.49 -31.45 29.07
CA LEU A 76 0.01 -32.80 28.79
C LEU A 76 -1.01 -33.61 27.98
N PHE A 77 -2.30 -33.53 28.33
CA PHE A 77 -3.36 -34.17 27.54
C PHE A 77 -3.38 -33.66 26.10
N GLU A 78 -3.35 -32.33 25.92
CA GLU A 78 -3.31 -31.70 24.59
C GLU A 78 -2.10 -32.19 23.77
N ALA A 79 -0.90 -32.21 24.34
CA ALA A 79 0.31 -32.70 23.66
C ALA A 79 0.19 -34.18 23.27
N SER A 80 -0.34 -35.02 24.17
CA SER A 80 -0.60 -36.45 23.96
C SER A 80 -1.58 -36.68 22.80
N ILE A 81 -2.69 -35.93 22.77
CA ILE A 81 -3.70 -35.97 21.70
C ILE A 81 -3.12 -35.43 20.39
N HIS A 82 -2.25 -34.43 20.45
CA HIS A 82 -1.64 -33.87 19.26
C HIS A 82 -0.70 -34.87 18.58
N GLY A 83 0.20 -35.51 19.34
CA GLY A 83 1.25 -36.38 18.82
C GLY A 83 0.87 -37.85 18.63
N ASN A 84 0.13 -38.46 19.56
CA ASN A 84 0.00 -39.92 19.65
C ASN A 84 -1.43 -40.46 19.43
N TRP A 85 -2.42 -39.60 19.21
CA TRP A 85 -3.84 -39.99 19.15
C TRP A 85 -4.19 -41.08 18.13
N LYS A 86 -3.46 -41.16 17.01
CA LYS A 86 -3.66 -42.20 15.99
C LYS A 86 -3.28 -43.60 16.46
N ASN A 87 -2.34 -43.70 17.39
CA ASN A 87 -1.82 -44.97 17.87
C ASN A 87 -2.64 -45.53 19.04
N TYR A 88 -3.55 -44.71 19.61
CA TYR A 88 -4.47 -45.17 20.65
C TYR A 88 -5.56 -46.07 20.08
N ASP A 89 -5.83 -47.15 20.79
CA ASP A 89 -6.97 -48.02 20.55
C ASP A 89 -8.27 -47.36 21.00
N ASP A 90 -9.39 -47.82 20.44
CA ASP A 90 -10.71 -47.23 20.69
C ASP A 90 -11.10 -47.26 22.19
N GLN A 91 -10.64 -48.27 22.95
CA GLN A 91 -10.90 -48.35 24.40
C GLN A 91 -10.14 -47.27 25.16
N THR A 92 -8.86 -47.04 24.87
CA THR A 92 -8.08 -45.96 25.50
C THR A 92 -8.67 -44.60 25.18
N LYS A 93 -9.06 -44.36 23.92
CA LYS A 93 -9.73 -43.12 23.50
C LYS A 93 -11.03 -42.88 24.26
N LEU A 94 -11.90 -43.89 24.36
CA LEU A 94 -13.16 -43.81 25.13
C LEU A 94 -12.90 -43.53 26.61
N SER A 95 -11.92 -44.21 27.21
CA SER A 95 -11.57 -44.02 28.62
C SER A 95 -11.14 -42.57 28.91
N LEU A 96 -10.30 -42.00 28.04
CA LEU A 96 -9.81 -40.63 28.16
C LEU A 96 -10.93 -39.61 27.98
N ILE A 97 -11.77 -39.79 26.95
CA ILE A 97 -12.94 -38.92 26.71
C ILE A 97 -13.89 -38.99 27.90
N SER A 98 -14.24 -40.18 28.38
CA SER A 98 -15.17 -40.36 29.49
C SER A 98 -14.66 -39.71 30.79
N PHE A 99 -13.36 -39.79 31.05
CA PHE A 99 -12.74 -39.13 32.19
C PHE A 99 -12.82 -37.61 32.09
N LEU A 100 -12.45 -37.02 30.94
CA LEU A 100 -12.52 -35.58 30.73
C LEU A 100 -13.96 -35.06 30.82
N CYS A 101 -14.93 -35.79 30.26
CA CYS A 101 -16.35 -35.48 30.40
C CYS A 101 -16.78 -35.50 31.87
N THR A 102 -16.42 -36.55 32.62
CA THR A 102 -16.75 -36.67 34.05
C THR A 102 -16.12 -35.55 34.87
N PHE A 103 -14.85 -35.25 34.61
CA PHE A 103 -14.13 -34.15 35.27
C PHE A 103 -14.84 -32.82 35.04
N SER A 104 -15.23 -32.53 33.78
CA SER A 104 -15.92 -31.30 33.40
C SER A 104 -17.32 -31.15 33.99
N LEU A 105 -18.02 -32.26 34.30
CA LEU A 105 -19.36 -32.22 34.91
C LEU A 105 -19.31 -32.12 36.44
N GLN A 106 -18.24 -32.58 37.08
CA GLN A 106 -18.18 -32.68 38.54
C GLN A 106 -17.36 -31.55 39.20
N ASN A 107 -16.38 -30.97 38.49
CA ASN A 107 -15.43 -30.03 39.09
C ASN A 107 -15.78 -28.57 38.77
N ALA A 108 -16.81 -28.05 39.43
CA ALA A 108 -17.21 -26.63 39.31
C ALA A 108 -16.07 -25.66 39.70
N ASP A 109 -15.26 -26.04 40.69
CA ASP A 109 -14.09 -25.28 41.15
C ASP A 109 -13.06 -25.05 40.02
N ALA A 110 -12.73 -26.10 39.25
CA ALA A 110 -11.80 -25.98 38.13
C ALA A 110 -12.35 -25.08 37.01
N LEU A 111 -13.67 -25.07 36.81
CA LEU A 111 -14.34 -24.28 35.77
C LEU A 111 -14.54 -22.80 36.15
N SER A 112 -14.51 -22.48 37.44
CA SER A 112 -14.58 -21.09 37.93
C SER A 112 -13.42 -20.22 37.41
N VAL A 113 -12.27 -20.85 37.14
CA VAL A 113 -11.06 -20.19 36.66
C VAL A 113 -11.02 -20.15 35.13
N TYR A 114 -11.06 -18.95 34.56
CA TYR A 114 -11.15 -18.72 33.11
C TYR A 114 -10.06 -19.44 32.30
N TYR A 115 -8.78 -19.35 32.70
CA TYR A 115 -7.69 -19.96 31.93
C TYR A 115 -7.71 -21.49 31.95
N VAL A 116 -8.16 -22.12 33.04
CA VAL A 116 -8.33 -23.59 33.13
C VAL A 116 -9.47 -24.03 32.23
N ARG A 117 -10.60 -23.32 32.26
CA ARG A 117 -11.75 -23.60 31.39
C ARG A 117 -11.42 -23.44 29.91
N ASN A 118 -10.69 -22.39 29.52
CA ASN A 118 -10.20 -22.22 28.15
C ASN A 118 -9.29 -23.38 27.73
N LYS A 119 -8.36 -23.79 28.60
CA LYS A 119 -7.45 -24.89 28.30
C LYS A 119 -8.19 -26.23 28.16
N LEU A 120 -9.18 -26.47 29.01
CA LEU A 120 -10.04 -27.64 28.91
C LEU A 120 -10.83 -27.66 27.60
N ALA A 121 -11.35 -26.50 27.16
CA ALA A 121 -11.97 -26.36 25.85
C ALA A 121 -10.98 -26.71 24.73
N SER A 122 -9.74 -26.20 24.77
CA SER A 122 -8.68 -26.53 23.79
C SER A 122 -8.44 -28.03 23.66
N VAL A 123 -8.36 -28.75 24.79
CA VAL A 123 -8.22 -30.21 24.81
C VAL A 123 -9.39 -30.89 24.10
N PHE A 124 -10.64 -30.49 24.39
CA PHE A 124 -11.81 -31.04 23.72
C PHE A 124 -11.83 -30.72 22.22
N ILE A 125 -11.44 -29.51 21.82
CA ILE A 125 -11.35 -29.10 20.41
C ILE A 125 -10.35 -29.99 19.66
N GLU A 126 -9.17 -30.29 20.23
CA GLU A 126 -8.19 -31.20 19.62
C GLU A 126 -8.73 -32.63 19.44
N ILE A 127 -9.54 -33.13 20.40
CA ILE A 127 -10.21 -34.44 20.27
C ILE A 127 -11.25 -34.40 19.15
N VAL A 128 -12.12 -33.39 19.16
CA VAL A 128 -13.24 -33.27 18.22
C VAL A 128 -12.76 -33.15 16.78
N LYS A 129 -11.75 -32.32 16.51
CA LYS A 129 -11.14 -32.19 15.17
C LYS A 129 -10.63 -33.53 14.63
N ARG A 130 -10.15 -34.44 15.50
CA ARG A 130 -9.58 -35.73 15.09
C ARG A 130 -10.61 -36.84 14.94
N ASP A 131 -11.54 -36.99 15.89
CA ASP A 131 -12.39 -38.18 16.00
C ASP A 131 -13.91 -37.93 16.13
N TRP A 132 -14.42 -36.69 16.09
CA TRP A 132 -15.87 -36.48 16.11
C TRP A 132 -16.56 -37.08 14.87
N TYR A 133 -17.69 -37.76 15.06
CA TYR A 133 -18.38 -38.58 14.03
C TYR A 133 -17.58 -39.80 13.52
N SER A 134 -16.48 -40.20 14.19
CA SER A 134 -15.84 -41.51 14.02
C SER A 134 -16.62 -42.62 14.77
N HIS A 135 -16.18 -43.88 14.78
CA HIS A 135 -16.86 -44.93 15.58
C HIS A 135 -16.83 -44.69 17.10
N VAL A 136 -15.97 -43.79 17.59
CA VAL A 136 -15.67 -43.58 19.02
C VAL A 136 -16.61 -42.55 19.67
N TRP A 137 -16.83 -41.39 19.03
CA TRP A 137 -17.58 -40.29 19.63
C TRP A 137 -18.48 -39.60 18.60
N ARG A 138 -19.70 -40.15 18.42
CA ARG A 138 -20.73 -39.65 17.47
C ARG A 138 -21.78 -38.78 18.18
N GLU A 139 -22.95 -39.35 18.46
CA GLU A 139 -24.13 -38.68 19.00
C GLU A 139 -23.97 -38.25 20.47
N GLN A 140 -23.08 -38.93 21.20
CA GLN A 140 -22.77 -38.63 22.61
C GLN A 140 -22.16 -37.25 22.82
N PHE A 141 -21.52 -36.68 21.79
CA PHE A 141 -20.87 -35.37 21.91
C PHE A 141 -21.88 -34.24 22.15
N ASP A 142 -22.96 -34.17 21.36
CA ASP A 142 -23.98 -33.14 21.55
C ASP A 142 -24.73 -33.34 22.87
N SER A 143 -25.05 -34.58 23.23
CA SER A 143 -25.64 -34.89 24.55
C SER A 143 -24.76 -34.41 25.71
N PHE A 144 -23.44 -34.58 25.61
CA PHE A 144 -22.49 -34.06 26.59
C PHE A 144 -22.52 -32.52 26.65
N LEU A 145 -22.49 -31.83 25.50
CA LEU A 145 -22.57 -30.36 25.48
C LEU A 145 -23.89 -29.86 26.08
N GLN A 146 -25.02 -30.53 25.80
CA GLN A 146 -26.31 -30.21 26.39
C GLN A 146 -26.33 -30.44 27.91
N SER A 147 -25.65 -31.49 28.40
CA SER A 147 -25.52 -31.73 29.84
C SER A 147 -24.75 -30.61 30.55
N LEU A 148 -23.68 -30.10 29.94
CA LEU A 148 -22.96 -28.91 30.43
C LEU A 148 -23.87 -27.67 30.42
N TRP A 149 -24.67 -27.51 29.37
CA TRP A 149 -25.54 -26.33 29.20
C TRP A 149 -26.61 -26.20 30.30
N ASN A 150 -27.14 -27.33 30.76
CA ASN A 150 -28.22 -27.36 31.75
C ASN A 150 -27.75 -27.22 33.21
N MET A 151 -26.45 -27.04 33.45
CA MET A 151 -25.88 -26.88 34.80
C MET A 151 -25.78 -25.40 35.20
N ASN A 152 -24.56 -24.88 35.43
CA ASN A 152 -24.33 -23.50 35.86
C ASN A 152 -23.79 -22.64 34.69
N VAL A 153 -23.57 -21.35 34.96
CA VAL A 153 -23.02 -20.39 33.98
C VAL A 153 -21.65 -20.84 33.47
N GLU A 154 -20.78 -21.34 34.36
CA GLU A 154 -19.43 -21.73 34.00
C GLU A 154 -19.37 -22.93 33.05
N HIS A 155 -20.26 -23.90 33.23
CA HIS A 155 -20.42 -25.08 32.37
C HIS A 155 -21.06 -24.68 31.02
N ARG A 156 -22.03 -23.76 31.03
CA ARG A 156 -22.57 -23.15 29.79
C ARG A 156 -21.46 -22.51 28.97
N GLN A 157 -20.63 -21.67 29.60
CA GLN A 157 -19.49 -21.02 28.95
C GLN A 157 -18.49 -22.04 28.37
N LEU A 158 -18.22 -23.14 29.07
CA LEU A 158 -17.37 -24.22 28.54
C LEU A 158 -17.97 -24.84 27.26
N SER A 159 -19.26 -25.15 27.25
CA SER A 159 -19.91 -25.73 26.06
C SER A 159 -19.85 -24.78 24.85
N SER A 160 -20.05 -23.48 25.09
CA SER A 160 -19.87 -22.42 24.08
C SER A 160 -18.43 -22.30 23.60
N PHE A 161 -17.43 -22.40 24.49
CA PHE A 161 -16.01 -22.37 24.10
C PHE A 161 -15.62 -23.54 23.21
N ILE A 162 -16.11 -24.74 23.50
CA ILE A 162 -15.82 -25.94 22.70
C ILE A 162 -16.39 -25.77 21.30
N LEU A 163 -17.69 -25.44 21.17
CA LEU A 163 -18.33 -25.23 19.87
C LEU A 163 -17.68 -24.09 19.11
N ARG A 164 -17.46 -22.95 19.77
CA ARG A 164 -16.80 -21.78 19.18
C ARG A 164 -15.41 -22.14 18.66
N GLY A 165 -14.57 -22.78 19.46
CA GLY A 165 -13.21 -23.10 19.03
C GLY A 165 -13.14 -24.07 17.85
N ILE A 166 -14.08 -25.02 17.72
CA ILE A 166 -14.15 -25.89 16.53
C ILE A 166 -14.53 -25.08 15.29
N MET A 167 -15.48 -24.16 15.42
CA MET A 167 -15.89 -23.27 14.32
C MET A 167 -14.74 -22.34 13.90
N GLU A 168 -14.05 -21.76 14.88
CA GLU A 168 -12.88 -20.90 14.65
C GLU A 168 -11.73 -21.70 14.00
N ASP A 169 -11.44 -22.94 14.41
CA ASP A 169 -10.39 -23.75 13.78
C ASP A 169 -10.73 -24.14 12.33
N LEU A 170 -12.01 -24.38 12.01
CA LEU A 170 -12.44 -24.76 10.66
C LEU A 170 -12.52 -23.58 9.69
N TYR A 171 -12.97 -22.42 10.18
CA TYR A 171 -13.25 -21.26 9.34
C TYR A 171 -12.38 -20.05 9.60
N GLN A 172 -11.90 -19.82 10.83
CA GLN A 172 -11.13 -18.63 11.16
C GLN A 172 -9.62 -18.85 11.05
N TYR A 173 -9.12 -20.00 11.51
CA TYR A 173 -7.69 -20.32 11.54
C TYR A 173 -7.25 -21.32 10.46
N ASP A 174 -8.19 -21.91 9.69
CA ASP A 174 -7.91 -22.93 8.66
C ASP A 174 -6.95 -24.03 9.17
N ASP A 175 -7.20 -24.53 10.38
CA ASP A 175 -6.38 -25.55 11.03
C ASP A 175 -6.20 -26.77 10.10
N PRO A 176 -4.96 -27.29 9.92
CA PRO A 176 -4.70 -28.33 8.93
C PRO A 176 -5.36 -29.67 9.29
N VAL A 177 -5.58 -29.96 10.57
CA VAL A 177 -6.26 -31.18 11.03
C VAL A 177 -7.75 -31.07 10.76
N ALA A 178 -8.36 -29.93 11.12
CA ALA A 178 -9.78 -29.65 10.83
C ALA A 178 -10.05 -29.62 9.32
N SER A 179 -9.20 -28.95 8.54
CA SER A 179 -9.35 -28.77 7.09
C SER A 179 -9.41 -30.11 6.34
N LEU A 180 -8.62 -31.11 6.73
CA LEU A 180 -8.65 -32.44 6.11
C LEU A 180 -9.95 -33.22 6.37
N ARG A 181 -10.65 -32.90 7.46
CA ARG A 181 -11.96 -33.50 7.81
C ARG A 181 -13.11 -32.50 7.63
N SER A 182 -12.87 -31.39 6.92
CA SER A 182 -13.81 -30.28 6.77
C SER A 182 -15.19 -30.73 6.30
N HIS A 183 -15.25 -31.64 5.33
CA HIS A 183 -16.51 -32.18 4.80
C HIS A 183 -17.36 -32.93 5.85
N ILE A 184 -16.75 -33.66 6.80
CA ILE A 184 -17.47 -34.32 7.90
C ILE A 184 -17.79 -33.30 9.00
N LEU A 185 -16.79 -32.53 9.44
CA LEU A 185 -16.93 -31.56 10.53
C LEU A 185 -17.95 -30.47 10.21
N PHE A 186 -18.05 -30.04 8.95
CA PHE A 186 -19.07 -29.09 8.49
C PHE A 186 -20.49 -29.65 8.67
N ASN A 187 -20.76 -30.84 8.13
CA ASN A 187 -22.07 -31.47 8.22
C ASN A 187 -22.41 -31.82 9.68
N ALA A 188 -21.41 -32.21 10.46
CA ALA A 188 -21.51 -32.42 11.89
C ALA A 188 -21.90 -31.13 12.65
N LEU A 189 -21.24 -30.00 12.37
CA LEU A 189 -21.62 -28.71 12.96
C LEU A 189 -23.03 -28.29 12.56
N ILE A 190 -23.40 -28.43 11.28
CA ILE A 190 -24.76 -28.14 10.80
C ILE A 190 -25.80 -28.98 11.54
N SER A 191 -25.52 -30.28 11.76
CA SER A 191 -26.43 -31.20 12.46
C SER A 191 -26.77 -30.77 13.89
N VAL A 192 -25.84 -30.08 14.56
CA VAL A 192 -25.96 -29.64 15.95
C VAL A 192 -26.46 -28.20 16.05
N LEU A 193 -26.04 -27.31 15.13
CA LEU A 193 -26.42 -25.90 15.15
C LEU A 193 -27.88 -25.68 14.73
N SER A 194 -28.34 -26.37 13.69
CA SER A 194 -29.68 -26.21 13.11
C SER A 194 -30.71 -27.15 13.76
N SER A 195 -31.99 -26.75 13.73
CA SER A 195 -33.08 -27.61 14.22
C SER A 195 -33.34 -28.80 13.28
N SER A 196 -33.87 -29.90 13.81
CA SER A 196 -34.26 -31.06 12.99
C SER A 196 -35.28 -30.68 11.91
N ARG A 197 -36.18 -29.73 12.21
CA ARG A 197 -37.20 -29.23 11.26
C ARG A 197 -36.55 -28.58 10.04
N THR A 198 -35.59 -27.69 10.26
CA THR A 198 -34.89 -26.98 9.18
C THR A 198 -33.96 -27.92 8.42
N LEU A 199 -33.30 -28.86 9.10
CA LEU A 199 -32.46 -29.87 8.46
C LEU A 199 -33.25 -30.80 7.53
N HIS A 200 -34.44 -31.27 7.94
CA HIS A 200 -35.29 -32.09 7.07
C HIS A 200 -35.84 -31.32 5.86
N LYS A 201 -36.04 -30.00 5.99
CA LYS A 201 -36.44 -29.12 4.88
C LYS A 201 -35.29 -28.97 3.86
N LEU A 202 -34.07 -28.71 4.33
CA LEU A 202 -32.90 -28.46 3.48
C LEU A 202 -32.27 -29.73 2.91
N TYR A 203 -32.31 -30.82 3.68
CA TYR A 203 -31.71 -32.11 3.33
C TYR A 203 -32.75 -33.25 3.43
N PRO A 204 -33.74 -33.31 2.51
CA PRO A 204 -34.79 -34.35 2.55
C PRO A 204 -34.24 -35.77 2.45
N SER A 205 -33.09 -35.95 1.81
CA SER A 205 -32.40 -37.24 1.64
C SER A 205 -31.40 -37.57 2.75
N GLY A 206 -31.33 -36.76 3.82
CA GLY A 206 -30.34 -36.86 4.88
C GLY A 206 -29.05 -36.07 4.58
N LEU A 207 -28.23 -35.86 5.61
CA LEU A 207 -26.96 -35.14 5.48
C LEU A 207 -25.91 -36.00 4.75
N PRO A 208 -25.04 -35.38 3.92
CA PRO A 208 -23.94 -36.08 3.27
C PRO A 208 -22.96 -36.74 4.26
N TYR A 209 -22.18 -37.72 3.78
CA TYR A 209 -21.12 -38.42 4.53
C TYR A 209 -21.60 -39.19 5.78
N SER A 210 -22.83 -39.71 5.74
CA SER A 210 -23.39 -40.57 6.80
C SER A 210 -23.51 -39.88 8.17
N VAL A 211 -23.64 -38.55 8.19
CA VAL A 211 -23.99 -37.78 9.38
C VAL A 211 -25.49 -37.94 9.64
N SER A 212 -25.88 -38.37 10.84
CA SER A 212 -27.28 -38.50 11.22
C SER A 212 -27.90 -37.14 11.51
N ILE A 213 -29.18 -36.97 11.13
CA ILE A 213 -29.99 -35.83 11.59
C ILE A 213 -30.54 -36.21 12.96
N PRO A 214 -30.26 -35.46 14.05
CA PRO A 214 -30.80 -35.76 15.36
C PRO A 214 -32.34 -35.72 15.35
N GLU A 215 -32.98 -36.65 16.05
CA GLU A 215 -34.44 -36.63 16.22
C GLU A 215 -34.85 -35.58 17.27
N ASN A 216 -35.81 -34.71 16.94
CA ASN A 216 -36.38 -33.69 17.85
C ASN A 216 -35.36 -32.73 18.49
N SER A 217 -34.27 -32.37 17.79
CA SER A 217 -33.32 -31.35 18.26
C SER A 217 -33.80 -29.94 17.90
N GLU A 218 -33.81 -29.05 18.90
CA GLU A 218 -34.04 -27.61 18.70
C GLU A 218 -32.84 -26.91 18.05
N GLY A 219 -31.65 -27.48 18.13
CA GLY A 219 -30.41 -26.88 17.63
C GLY A 219 -29.82 -25.80 18.54
N TRP A 220 -28.50 -25.59 18.48
CA TRP A 220 -27.81 -24.63 19.33
C TRP A 220 -28.10 -23.17 19.00
N LEU A 221 -28.46 -22.84 17.75
CA LEU A 221 -28.83 -21.47 17.39
C LEU A 221 -30.06 -20.99 18.17
N ASN A 222 -31.08 -21.83 18.33
CA ASN A 222 -32.26 -21.53 19.12
C ASN A 222 -31.92 -21.38 20.61
N ARG A 223 -31.06 -22.26 21.15
CA ARG A 223 -30.61 -22.21 22.55
C ARG A 223 -29.86 -20.91 22.85
N TRP A 224 -28.87 -20.56 22.04
CA TRP A 224 -28.13 -19.30 22.18
C TRP A 224 -29.05 -18.08 21.99
N SER A 225 -29.97 -18.14 21.03
CA SER A 225 -30.91 -17.05 20.76
C SER A 225 -31.80 -16.75 21.96
N SER A 226 -32.30 -17.78 22.66
CA SER A 226 -33.12 -17.59 23.87
C SER A 226 -32.38 -16.87 25.01
N THR A 227 -31.06 -17.05 25.12
CA THR A 227 -30.25 -16.37 26.14
C THR A 227 -30.02 -14.90 25.88
N LEU A 228 -30.27 -14.41 24.66
CA LEU A 228 -30.12 -12.98 24.34
C LEU A 228 -31.13 -12.10 25.10
N ASP A 229 -32.22 -12.68 25.60
CA ASP A 229 -33.20 -11.98 26.45
C ASP A 229 -32.70 -11.82 27.91
N THR A 230 -31.63 -12.53 28.29
CA THR A 230 -31.07 -12.56 29.65
C THR A 230 -29.61 -12.09 29.66
N GLU A 231 -29.26 -11.11 30.49
CA GLU A 231 -27.92 -10.48 30.42
C GLU A 231 -26.73 -11.41 30.72
N SER A 232 -26.91 -12.48 31.52
CA SER A 232 -25.78 -13.26 32.06
C SER A 232 -24.97 -14.05 31.02
N ASP A 233 -25.64 -14.56 29.97
CA ASP A 233 -25.05 -15.45 28.96
C ASP A 233 -25.05 -14.84 27.54
N ALA A 234 -25.65 -13.65 27.37
CA ALA A 234 -25.76 -12.98 26.07
C ALA A 234 -24.39 -12.73 25.40
N LEU A 235 -23.36 -12.39 26.18
CA LEU A 235 -22.02 -12.12 25.66
C LEU A 235 -21.41 -13.32 24.95
N GLU A 236 -21.47 -14.50 25.56
CA GLU A 236 -20.88 -15.72 24.98
C GLU A 236 -21.69 -16.24 23.80
N SER A 237 -23.01 -16.10 23.84
CA SER A 237 -23.90 -16.38 22.70
C SER A 237 -23.58 -15.48 21.50
N LEU A 238 -23.36 -14.17 21.70
CA LEU A 238 -22.93 -13.26 20.64
C LEU A 238 -21.58 -13.64 20.04
N LYS A 239 -20.60 -14.07 20.86
CA LYS A 239 -19.31 -14.57 20.36
C LYS A 239 -19.45 -15.85 19.53
N CYS A 240 -20.37 -16.73 19.90
CA CYS A 240 -20.69 -17.92 19.11
C CYS A 240 -21.34 -17.55 17.77
N PHE A 241 -22.31 -16.63 17.77
CA PHE A 241 -22.93 -16.13 16.55
C PHE A 241 -21.91 -15.50 15.59
N LYS A 242 -21.00 -14.68 16.11
CA LYS A 242 -19.91 -14.10 15.33
C LYS A 242 -19.07 -15.14 14.57
N SER A 243 -18.93 -16.34 15.13
CA SER A 243 -18.11 -17.42 14.54
C SER A 243 -18.86 -18.24 13.48
N CYS A 244 -20.19 -18.14 13.41
CA CYS A 244 -21.01 -19.02 12.57
C CYS A 244 -21.96 -18.31 11.58
N LEU A 245 -22.33 -17.06 11.84
CA LEU A 245 -23.30 -16.32 11.02
C LEU A 245 -22.86 -16.11 9.56
N SER A 246 -21.57 -16.25 9.23
CA SER A 246 -21.07 -16.10 7.87
C SER A 246 -21.33 -17.32 6.96
N TRP A 247 -21.55 -18.52 7.53
CA TRP A 247 -21.64 -19.76 6.75
C TRP A 247 -22.84 -20.66 7.11
N VAL A 248 -23.48 -20.51 8.27
CA VAL A 248 -24.66 -21.33 8.66
C VAL A 248 -25.86 -21.07 7.74
N ALA A 249 -26.75 -22.06 7.58
CA ALA A 249 -27.96 -21.94 6.75
C ALA A 249 -28.87 -20.79 7.21
N THR A 250 -29.32 -19.96 6.27
CA THR A 250 -30.10 -18.75 6.56
C THR A 250 -31.51 -19.05 7.09
N ASP A 251 -32.14 -20.15 6.68
CA ASP A 251 -33.39 -20.65 7.30
C ASP A 251 -33.25 -20.84 8.82
N SER A 252 -32.08 -21.31 9.30
CA SER A 252 -31.84 -21.52 10.73
C SER A 252 -31.67 -20.19 11.49
N ILE A 253 -31.17 -19.15 10.82
CA ILE A 253 -31.05 -17.79 11.39
C ILE A 253 -32.44 -17.19 11.62
N ILE A 254 -33.35 -17.40 10.66
CA ILE A 254 -34.71 -16.88 10.68
C ILE A 254 -35.58 -17.63 11.69
N GLU A 255 -35.51 -18.96 11.71
CA GLU A 255 -36.24 -19.79 12.69
C GLU A 255 -35.91 -19.37 14.12
N ALA A 256 -34.62 -19.09 14.39
CA ALA A 256 -34.15 -18.65 15.71
C ALA A 256 -34.38 -17.15 15.99
N ASN A 257 -34.92 -16.37 15.05
CA ASN A 257 -35.14 -14.93 15.16
C ASN A 257 -33.90 -14.15 15.66
N ILE A 258 -32.71 -14.54 15.16
CA ILE A 258 -31.43 -14.05 15.69
C ILE A 258 -31.27 -12.56 15.47
N VAL A 259 -31.54 -12.07 14.24
CA VAL A 259 -31.27 -10.68 13.88
C VAL A 259 -32.11 -9.70 14.71
N ALA A 260 -33.42 -9.96 14.89
CA ALA A 260 -34.29 -9.08 15.67
C ALA A 260 -33.85 -8.99 17.14
N ARG A 261 -33.42 -10.11 17.75
CA ARG A 261 -32.90 -10.12 19.12
C ARG A 261 -31.58 -9.37 19.25
N ILE A 262 -30.70 -9.49 18.25
CA ILE A 262 -29.44 -8.72 18.19
C ILE A 262 -29.73 -7.22 18.03
N CYS A 263 -30.71 -6.83 17.20
CA CYS A 263 -31.16 -5.45 17.07
C CYS A 263 -31.71 -4.89 18.40
N ASN A 264 -32.47 -5.69 19.16
CA ASN A 264 -32.95 -5.29 20.48
C ASN A 264 -31.78 -5.00 21.45
N ILE A 265 -30.74 -5.84 21.46
CA ILE A 265 -29.50 -5.60 22.23
C ILE A 265 -28.79 -4.33 21.75
N LEU A 266 -28.74 -4.08 20.43
CA LEU A 266 -28.12 -2.87 19.88
C LEU A 266 -28.80 -1.59 20.39
N VAL A 267 -30.12 -1.61 20.58
CA VAL A 267 -30.89 -0.47 21.09
C VAL A 267 -30.74 -0.36 22.61
N ASN A 268 -31.02 -1.45 23.35
CA ASN A 268 -31.25 -1.41 24.80
C ASN A 268 -30.09 -1.93 25.66
N GLY A 269 -29.11 -2.63 25.08
CA GLY A 269 -28.05 -3.31 25.83
C GLY A 269 -26.93 -2.39 26.35
N PRO A 270 -26.05 -2.88 27.22
CA PRO A 270 -24.82 -2.17 27.60
C PRO A 270 -23.81 -2.12 26.45
N ILE A 271 -22.88 -1.16 26.50
CA ILE A 271 -21.89 -0.86 25.43
C ILE A 271 -21.11 -2.11 24.97
N HIS A 272 -20.67 -2.96 25.91
CA HIS A 272 -19.93 -4.18 25.58
C HIS A 272 -20.77 -5.21 24.80
N LEU A 273 -22.07 -5.35 25.09
CA LEU A 273 -22.98 -6.20 24.32
C LEU A 273 -23.32 -5.56 22.97
N LYS A 274 -23.56 -4.25 22.91
CA LYS A 274 -23.78 -3.50 21.66
C LYS A 274 -22.62 -3.69 20.67
N THR A 275 -21.39 -3.69 21.18
CA THR A 275 -20.16 -3.87 20.38
C THR A 275 -20.07 -5.24 19.72
N HIS A 276 -20.54 -6.29 20.38
CA HIS A 276 -20.61 -7.64 19.79
C HIS A 276 -21.87 -7.86 18.94
N ALA A 277 -22.97 -7.21 19.30
CA ALA A 277 -24.20 -7.22 18.52
C ALA A 277 -23.98 -6.62 17.12
N ILE A 278 -23.29 -5.47 17.04
CA ILE A 278 -23.00 -4.83 15.76
C ILE A 278 -22.05 -5.64 14.88
N ASP A 279 -21.06 -6.34 15.45
CA ASP A 279 -20.21 -7.28 14.71
C ASP A 279 -21.07 -8.38 14.04
N CYS A 280 -22.07 -8.90 14.74
CA CYS A 280 -22.95 -9.93 14.20
C CYS A 280 -23.83 -9.37 13.06
N ILE A 281 -24.36 -8.15 13.21
CA ILE A 281 -25.13 -7.48 12.15
C ILE A 281 -24.24 -7.25 10.92
N TYR A 282 -23.01 -6.79 11.11
CA TYR A 282 -22.05 -6.60 10.02
C TYR A 282 -21.83 -7.90 9.23
N ILE A 283 -21.64 -9.03 9.92
CA ILE A 283 -21.48 -10.34 9.26
C ILE A 283 -22.72 -10.67 8.43
N CYS A 284 -23.93 -10.49 8.97
CA CYS A 284 -25.17 -10.75 8.24
C CYS A 284 -25.31 -9.85 6.99
N VAL A 285 -24.93 -8.58 7.09
CA VAL A 285 -25.01 -7.60 5.99
C VAL A 285 -24.02 -7.94 4.87
N THR A 286 -22.78 -8.29 5.22
CA THR A 286 -21.70 -8.56 4.27
C THR A 286 -21.71 -9.99 3.72
N ARG A 287 -22.47 -10.89 4.34
CA ARG A 287 -22.61 -12.30 3.93
C ARG A 287 -23.07 -12.43 2.48
N SER A 288 -22.38 -13.23 1.67
CA SER A 288 -22.83 -13.58 0.31
C SER A 288 -24.14 -14.37 0.34
N MET A 289 -25.16 -13.89 -0.37
CA MET A 289 -26.51 -14.46 -0.41
C MET A 289 -26.94 -14.66 -1.87
N GLU A 290 -27.69 -15.73 -2.12
CA GLU A 290 -28.36 -15.97 -3.41
C GLU A 290 -29.63 -15.11 -3.53
N ILE A 291 -30.17 -14.91 -4.73
CA ILE A 291 -31.32 -14.00 -4.95
C ILE A 291 -32.57 -14.42 -4.15
N ASP A 292 -32.79 -15.73 -4.00
CA ASP A 292 -33.97 -16.29 -3.30
C ASP A 292 -33.69 -16.58 -1.80
N ASP A 293 -32.58 -16.06 -1.26
CA ASP A 293 -32.19 -16.32 0.14
C ASP A 293 -33.22 -15.71 1.12
N PRO A 294 -33.73 -16.48 2.09
CA PRO A 294 -34.76 -15.99 2.98
C PRO A 294 -34.27 -14.88 3.93
N LEU A 295 -32.96 -14.70 4.13
CA LEU A 295 -32.40 -13.62 4.96
C LEU A 295 -32.62 -12.22 4.35
N TRP A 296 -32.93 -12.15 3.05
CA TRP A 296 -33.20 -10.89 2.35
C TRP A 296 -34.26 -10.04 3.02
N ALA A 297 -35.38 -10.64 3.41
CA ALA A 297 -36.48 -9.92 4.03
C ALA A 297 -36.05 -9.21 5.32
N THR A 298 -35.16 -9.84 6.09
CA THR A 298 -34.63 -9.26 7.34
C THR A 298 -33.63 -8.14 7.07
N VAL A 299 -32.80 -8.26 6.03
CA VAL A 299 -31.87 -7.19 5.62
C VAL A 299 -32.64 -6.00 5.04
N GLU A 300 -33.70 -6.27 4.28
CA GLU A 300 -34.61 -5.24 3.76
C GLU A 300 -35.34 -4.51 4.90
N GLU A 301 -35.73 -5.21 5.97
CA GLU A 301 -36.30 -4.60 7.17
C GLU A 301 -35.35 -3.59 7.83
N LEU A 302 -34.03 -3.84 7.83
CA LEU A 302 -33.03 -2.87 8.32
C LEU A 302 -32.96 -1.61 7.43
N LEU A 303 -33.29 -1.72 6.15
CA LEU A 303 -33.37 -0.62 5.18
C LEU A 303 -34.75 0.05 5.14
N SER A 304 -35.72 -0.45 5.90
CA SER A 304 -37.02 0.19 6.06
C SER A 304 -36.91 1.54 6.78
N SER A 305 -37.95 2.36 6.68
CA SER A 305 -38.01 3.65 7.38
C SER A 305 -37.82 3.51 8.90
N GLU A 306 -38.37 2.45 9.51
CA GLU A 306 -38.25 2.20 10.94
C GLU A 306 -36.83 1.74 11.31
N GLY A 307 -36.27 0.80 10.54
CA GLY A 307 -34.92 0.29 10.73
C GLY A 307 -33.86 1.39 10.62
N LEU A 308 -33.94 2.23 9.58
CA LEU A 308 -33.04 3.36 9.38
C LEU A 308 -33.16 4.41 10.49
N TYR A 309 -34.39 4.68 10.96
CA TYR A 309 -34.60 5.59 12.07
C TYR A 309 -33.98 5.06 13.37
N THR A 310 -34.14 3.76 13.67
CA THR A 310 -33.48 3.14 14.83
C THR A 310 -31.96 3.19 14.71
N LEU A 311 -31.39 2.89 13.54
CA LEU A 311 -29.95 2.98 13.32
C LEU A 311 -29.43 4.42 13.49
N HIS A 312 -30.16 5.40 12.96
CA HIS A 312 -29.83 6.81 13.13
C HIS A 312 -29.88 7.23 14.60
N GLN A 313 -30.92 6.84 15.36
CA GLN A 313 -31.02 7.12 16.79
C GLN A 313 -29.87 6.50 17.60
N VAL A 314 -29.52 5.24 17.33
CA VAL A 314 -28.40 4.58 18.00
C VAL A 314 -27.10 5.30 17.67
N TYR A 315 -26.89 5.67 16.39
CA TYR A 315 -25.72 6.42 15.95
C TYR A 315 -25.61 7.79 16.63
N SER A 316 -26.68 8.58 16.61
CA SER A 316 -26.70 9.92 17.20
C SER A 316 -26.46 9.88 18.71
N ASN A 317 -27.07 8.92 19.41
CA ASN A 317 -26.93 8.79 20.87
C ASN A 317 -25.51 8.43 21.28
N ILE A 318 -24.85 7.50 20.57
CA ILE A 318 -23.45 7.13 20.85
C ILE A 318 -22.50 8.25 20.43
N SER A 319 -22.74 8.92 19.29
CA SER A 319 -21.90 10.05 18.88
C SER A 319 -21.95 11.20 19.91
N GLN A 320 -23.12 11.47 20.50
CA GLN A 320 -23.29 12.50 21.53
C GLN A 320 -22.75 12.09 22.92
N SER A 321 -22.61 10.79 23.21
CA SER A 321 -22.08 10.33 24.51
C SER A 321 -20.58 10.53 24.65
N ILE A 322 -19.85 10.61 23.52
CA ILE A 322 -18.40 10.78 23.50
C ILE A 322 -18.04 12.21 23.89
N LYS A 323 -17.40 12.35 25.05
CA LYS A 323 -16.79 13.61 25.48
C LYS A 323 -15.35 13.69 25.00
N ILE A 324 -14.97 14.85 24.48
CA ILE A 324 -13.63 15.08 23.91
C ILE A 324 -12.53 14.96 25.00
N GLU A 325 -12.83 15.36 26.23
CA GLU A 325 -11.89 15.30 27.37
C GLU A 325 -11.51 13.88 27.78
N ASP A 326 -12.42 12.91 27.57
CA ASP A 326 -12.23 11.49 27.91
C ASP A 326 -11.93 10.63 26.67
N LEU A 327 -11.60 11.27 25.52
CA LEU A 327 -11.41 10.55 24.28
C LEU A 327 -10.18 9.64 24.38
N SER A 328 -10.41 8.36 24.17
CA SER A 328 -9.36 7.39 23.88
C SER A 328 -9.80 6.48 22.75
N SER A 329 -8.86 6.11 21.89
CA SER A 329 -9.02 5.10 20.85
C SER A 329 -9.50 3.76 21.40
N SER A 330 -9.20 3.47 22.68
CA SER A 330 -9.65 2.30 23.44
C SER A 330 -11.01 2.45 24.14
N SER A 331 -11.63 3.63 24.12
CA SER A 331 -12.93 3.83 24.76
C SER A 331 -14.01 2.99 24.08
N GLY A 332 -14.83 2.31 24.89
CA GLY A 332 -15.87 1.41 24.38
C GLY A 332 -16.88 2.11 23.46
N ASP A 333 -17.24 3.36 23.78
CA ASP A 333 -18.17 4.17 22.98
C ASP A 333 -17.60 4.51 21.61
N TYR A 334 -16.32 4.90 21.53
CA TYR A 334 -15.71 5.26 20.26
C TYR A 334 -15.48 4.02 19.37
N ILE A 335 -15.09 2.88 19.96
CA ILE A 335 -15.03 1.60 19.25
C ILE A 335 -16.41 1.23 18.68
N LEU A 336 -17.46 1.34 19.50
CA LEU A 336 -18.82 1.07 19.05
C LEU A 336 -19.24 2.01 17.90
N LEU A 337 -18.92 3.30 18.00
CA LEU A 337 -19.23 4.28 16.94
C LEU A 337 -18.54 3.93 15.62
N LYS A 338 -17.25 3.57 15.65
CA LYS A 338 -16.49 3.12 14.46
C LYS A 338 -17.18 1.92 13.79
N LYS A 339 -17.52 0.91 14.57
CA LYS A 339 -18.20 -0.30 14.07
C LYS A 339 -19.59 -0.02 13.52
N LEU A 340 -20.33 0.86 14.19
CA LEU A 340 -21.68 1.25 13.78
C LEU A 340 -21.63 2.00 12.44
N ALA A 341 -20.73 2.97 12.29
CA ALA A 341 -20.52 3.70 11.03
C ALA A 341 -20.15 2.75 9.88
N GLU A 342 -19.19 1.85 10.10
CA GLU A 342 -18.78 0.87 9.07
C GLU A 342 -19.91 -0.10 8.70
N THR A 343 -20.72 -0.51 9.67
CA THR A 343 -21.88 -1.39 9.41
C THR A 343 -22.99 -0.69 8.65
N ILE A 344 -23.30 0.57 8.99
CA ILE A 344 -24.32 1.37 8.28
C ILE A 344 -23.87 1.65 6.83
N VAL A 345 -22.58 1.94 6.61
CA VAL A 345 -22.03 2.14 5.25
C VAL A 345 -22.02 0.82 4.47
N ALA A 346 -21.58 -0.28 5.09
CA ALA A 346 -21.62 -1.61 4.48
C ALA A 346 -23.06 -2.01 4.08
N LEU A 347 -24.06 -1.65 4.89
CA LEU A 347 -25.46 -1.93 4.59
C LEU A 347 -25.88 -1.37 3.23
N GLY A 348 -25.50 -0.16 2.86
CA GLY A 348 -25.82 0.36 1.53
C GLY A 348 -24.86 -0.10 0.45
N GLN A 349 -23.56 -0.24 0.76
CA GLN A 349 -22.58 -0.69 -0.22
C GLN A 349 -22.91 -2.10 -0.74
N TYR A 350 -23.19 -3.05 0.15
CA TYR A 350 -23.50 -4.41 -0.26
C TYR A 350 -24.92 -4.54 -0.81
N ASN A 351 -25.88 -3.71 -0.42
CA ASN A 351 -27.28 -3.93 -0.81
C ASN A 351 -27.77 -3.01 -1.92
N TYR A 352 -27.44 -1.71 -1.85
CA TYR A 352 -27.78 -0.77 -2.92
C TYR A 352 -26.79 -0.84 -4.07
N LEU A 353 -25.48 -1.03 -3.85
CA LEU A 353 -24.48 -0.93 -4.92
C LEU A 353 -24.14 -2.27 -5.59
N ASP A 354 -24.47 -3.40 -4.97
CA ASP A 354 -24.32 -4.71 -5.59
C ASP A 354 -25.44 -5.00 -6.60
N SER A 355 -25.06 -5.29 -7.84
CA SER A 355 -26.00 -5.51 -8.95
C SER A 355 -26.92 -6.73 -8.78
N SER A 356 -26.47 -7.75 -8.04
CA SER A 356 -27.25 -8.96 -7.79
C SER A 356 -28.28 -8.72 -6.68
N ARG A 357 -27.85 -8.07 -5.59
CA ARG A 357 -28.65 -7.85 -4.39
C ARG A 357 -29.69 -6.75 -4.56
N ARG A 358 -29.37 -5.70 -5.33
CA ARG A 358 -30.29 -4.60 -5.63
C ARG A 358 -31.63 -5.07 -6.18
N LYS A 359 -31.66 -6.19 -6.91
CA LYS A 359 -32.91 -6.74 -7.49
C LYS A 359 -33.92 -7.18 -6.44
N ALA A 360 -33.46 -7.49 -5.22
CA ALA A 360 -34.28 -7.98 -4.13
C ALA A 360 -34.68 -6.87 -3.13
N ILE A 361 -34.28 -5.62 -3.35
CA ILE A 361 -34.42 -4.54 -2.35
C ILE A 361 -35.12 -3.31 -2.92
N ASN A 362 -35.99 -2.72 -2.11
CA ASN A 362 -36.70 -1.50 -2.45
C ASN A 362 -35.85 -0.22 -2.26
N LEU A 363 -35.93 0.72 -3.21
CA LEU A 363 -35.22 2.01 -3.20
C LEU A 363 -36.03 3.15 -2.56
N ASN A 364 -37.20 2.88 -1.98
CA ASN A 364 -38.11 3.89 -1.43
C ASN A 364 -37.47 4.76 -0.33
N CYS A 365 -36.60 4.19 0.50
CA CYS A 365 -35.96 4.87 1.63
C CYS A 365 -34.51 5.34 1.34
N LEU A 366 -34.13 5.39 0.06
CA LEU A 366 -32.79 5.80 -0.36
C LEU A 366 -32.45 7.25 0.06
N ASP A 367 -33.46 8.14 0.13
CA ASP A 367 -33.32 9.51 0.63
C ASP A 367 -32.93 9.53 2.13
N THR A 368 -33.63 8.75 2.94
CA THR A 368 -33.39 8.61 4.39
C THR A 368 -32.02 7.99 4.64
N TYR A 369 -31.68 6.93 3.90
CA TYR A 369 -30.38 6.29 4.00
C TYR A 369 -29.24 7.24 3.59
N SER A 370 -29.35 7.91 2.45
CA SER A 370 -28.31 8.85 1.99
C SER A 370 -28.11 10.02 2.96
N SER A 371 -29.17 10.46 3.65
CA SER A 371 -29.08 11.48 4.69
C SER A 371 -28.30 11.00 5.92
N LEU A 372 -28.51 9.74 6.33
CA LEU A 372 -27.74 9.11 7.42
C LEU A 372 -26.25 8.96 7.06
N ILE A 373 -25.93 8.55 5.83
CA ILE A 373 -24.54 8.47 5.38
C ILE A 373 -23.89 9.86 5.33
N LEU A 374 -24.65 10.89 4.97
CA LEU A 374 -24.15 12.26 4.96
C LEU A 374 -23.87 12.77 6.38
N GLU A 375 -24.63 12.34 7.38
CA GLU A 375 -24.34 12.64 8.79
C GLU A 375 -23.04 11.98 9.27
N ILE A 376 -22.78 10.72 8.86
CA ILE A 376 -21.49 10.05 9.13
C ILE A 376 -20.34 10.85 8.51
N MET A 377 -20.50 11.30 7.26
CA MET A 377 -19.51 12.13 6.57
C MET A 377 -19.26 13.49 7.27
N LYS A 378 -20.27 14.05 7.94
CA LYS A 378 -20.15 15.32 8.69
C LYS A 378 -19.45 15.18 10.05
N HIS A 379 -19.20 13.97 10.54
CA HIS A 379 -18.63 13.75 11.87
C HIS A 379 -17.23 14.42 12.05
N PRO A 380 -16.88 14.95 13.24
CA PRO A 380 -15.58 15.58 13.47
C PRO A 380 -14.38 14.65 13.34
N SER A 381 -14.46 13.40 13.78
CA SER A 381 -13.41 12.41 13.48
C SER A 381 -13.34 12.18 11.97
N LEU A 382 -12.20 12.53 11.38
CA LEU A 382 -11.90 12.29 9.97
C LEU A 382 -11.88 10.79 9.65
N LEU A 383 -11.53 9.94 10.63
CA LEU A 383 -11.54 8.49 10.48
C LEU A 383 -12.97 7.95 10.31
N ILE A 384 -13.92 8.44 11.13
CA ILE A 384 -15.35 8.10 10.97
C ILE A 384 -15.89 8.63 9.63
N SER A 385 -15.52 9.85 9.26
CA SER A 385 -15.94 10.43 7.97
C SER A 385 -15.40 9.64 6.77
N ALA A 386 -14.14 9.20 6.84
CA ALA A 386 -13.46 8.43 5.79
C ALA A 386 -14.19 7.12 5.44
N ILE A 387 -14.83 6.46 6.43
CA ILE A 387 -15.60 5.23 6.23
C ILE A 387 -16.68 5.42 5.14
N SER A 388 -17.31 6.60 5.08
CA SER A 388 -18.39 6.89 4.12
C SER A 388 -17.93 7.24 2.71
N GLN A 389 -16.66 7.64 2.51
CA GLN A 389 -16.17 8.21 1.26
C GLN A 389 -16.24 7.23 0.08
N HIS A 390 -15.87 5.97 0.32
CA HIS A 390 -15.88 4.95 -0.72
C HIS A 390 -17.30 4.67 -1.23
N PHE A 391 -18.29 4.63 -0.33
CA PHE A 391 -19.70 4.51 -0.70
C PHE A 391 -20.15 5.64 -1.63
N TRP A 392 -19.82 6.90 -1.32
CA TRP A 392 -20.19 8.03 -2.16
C TRP A 392 -19.61 7.93 -3.57
N VAL A 393 -18.33 7.60 -3.69
CA VAL A 393 -17.70 7.45 -5.02
C VAL A 393 -18.36 6.32 -5.83
N LEU A 394 -18.65 5.18 -5.21
CA LEU A 394 -19.34 4.09 -5.90
C LEU A 394 -20.78 4.45 -6.27
N ALA A 395 -21.54 5.06 -5.37
CA ALA A 395 -22.93 5.46 -5.59
C ALA A 395 -23.07 6.51 -6.70
N LEU A 396 -22.15 7.48 -6.76
CA LEU A 396 -22.12 8.51 -7.80
C LEU A 396 -21.70 7.94 -9.18
N ARG A 397 -20.88 6.88 -9.21
CA ARG A 397 -20.49 6.20 -10.45
C ARG A 397 -21.59 5.29 -11.00
N ASP A 398 -22.50 4.80 -10.15
CA ASP A 398 -23.61 3.94 -10.57
C ASP A 398 -24.77 4.77 -11.16
N PRO A 399 -25.11 4.62 -12.46
CA PRO A 399 -26.17 5.40 -13.09
C PRO A 399 -27.56 5.16 -12.51
N LEU A 400 -27.84 3.97 -11.97
CA LEU A 400 -29.16 3.62 -11.43
C LEU A 400 -29.40 4.29 -10.07
N ILE A 401 -28.36 4.43 -9.25
CA ILE A 401 -28.43 5.10 -7.95
C ILE A 401 -28.32 6.61 -8.12
N SER A 402 -27.29 7.09 -8.83
CA SER A 402 -27.04 8.52 -9.03
C SER A 402 -28.20 9.26 -9.72
N LYS A 403 -28.91 8.63 -10.65
CA LYS A 403 -30.03 9.27 -11.34
C LYS A 403 -31.37 9.09 -10.62
N HIS A 404 -31.44 8.28 -9.57
CA HIS A 404 -32.68 7.99 -8.85
C HIS A 404 -33.23 9.24 -8.14
N GLU A 405 -34.53 9.53 -8.31
CA GLU A 405 -35.18 10.76 -7.79
C GLU A 405 -34.92 10.99 -6.30
N LYS A 406 -35.04 9.93 -5.48
CA LYS A 406 -34.80 9.99 -4.03
C LYS A 406 -33.34 10.28 -3.66
N PHE A 407 -32.38 9.87 -4.48
CA PHE A 407 -30.97 10.13 -4.22
C PHE A 407 -30.58 11.57 -4.60
N GLN A 408 -31.22 12.14 -5.63
CA GLN A 408 -30.89 13.49 -6.10
C GLN A 408 -31.09 14.59 -5.04
N GLY A 409 -31.94 14.36 -4.04
CA GLY A 409 -32.17 15.31 -2.94
C GLY A 409 -30.93 15.60 -2.09
N VAL A 410 -29.97 14.67 -2.03
CA VAL A 410 -28.76 14.82 -1.19
C VAL A 410 -27.67 15.68 -1.83
N TYR A 411 -27.71 15.89 -3.15
CA TYR A 411 -26.61 16.53 -3.89
C TYR A 411 -26.20 17.92 -3.39
N PRO A 412 -27.12 18.87 -3.10
CA PRO A 412 -26.71 20.19 -2.62
C PRO A 412 -25.93 20.13 -1.31
N GLN A 413 -26.37 19.27 -0.37
CA GLN A 413 -25.68 19.12 0.90
C GLN A 413 -24.39 18.31 0.76
N LEU A 414 -24.37 17.29 -0.09
CA LEU A 414 -23.17 16.51 -0.39
C LEU A 414 -22.08 17.40 -1.00
N LEU A 415 -22.44 18.24 -1.97
CA LEU A 415 -21.53 19.19 -2.61
C LEU A 415 -20.97 20.19 -1.59
N ASN A 416 -21.81 20.72 -0.70
CA ASN A 416 -21.37 21.63 0.37
C ASN A 416 -20.35 20.96 1.31
N VAL A 417 -20.69 19.79 1.86
CA VAL A 417 -19.82 19.09 2.82
C VAL A 417 -18.53 18.62 2.13
N ALA A 418 -18.61 18.06 0.92
CA ALA A 418 -17.43 17.63 0.19
C ALA A 418 -16.47 18.80 -0.09
N SER A 419 -17.01 19.98 -0.44
CA SER A 419 -16.22 21.20 -0.65
C SER A 419 -15.57 21.69 0.64
N GLU A 420 -16.29 21.75 1.76
CA GLU A 420 -15.73 22.12 3.08
C GLU A 420 -14.60 21.16 3.51
N ARG A 421 -14.76 19.88 3.20
CA ARG A 421 -13.81 18.80 3.53
C ARG A 421 -12.61 18.70 2.57
N LEU A 422 -12.48 19.60 1.58
CA LEU A 422 -11.26 19.78 0.79
C LEU A 422 -10.15 20.51 1.54
N LEU A 423 -10.42 21.00 2.76
CA LEU A 423 -9.44 21.65 3.63
C LEU A 423 -8.24 20.72 3.88
N ARG A 424 -7.04 21.28 3.82
CA ARG A 424 -5.82 20.60 4.26
C ARG A 424 -5.79 20.53 5.78
N PHE A 425 -6.46 19.53 6.34
CA PHE A 425 -6.59 19.37 7.79
C PHE A 425 -5.23 19.28 8.48
N GLU A 426 -4.25 18.64 7.85
CA GLU A 426 -2.88 18.51 8.33
C GLU A 426 -2.19 19.86 8.57
N ASP A 427 -2.49 20.87 7.74
CA ASP A 427 -1.96 22.23 7.86
C ASP A 427 -2.88 23.10 8.73
N ALA A 428 -4.19 22.87 8.67
CA ALA A 428 -5.19 23.66 9.38
C ALA A 428 -5.14 23.46 10.90
N VAL A 429 -4.85 22.26 11.39
CA VAL A 429 -4.73 21.98 12.82
C VAL A 429 -3.54 22.69 13.48
N VAL A 430 -2.59 23.22 12.69
CA VAL A 430 -1.44 23.96 13.22
C VAL A 430 -1.84 25.38 13.64
N ASP A 431 -2.33 26.19 12.70
CA ASP A 431 -2.57 27.63 12.93
C ASP A 431 -4.05 28.02 12.90
N MET A 432 -4.92 27.28 12.20
CA MET A 432 -6.32 27.64 11.98
C MET A 432 -7.25 27.08 13.06
N MET A 433 -7.02 25.85 13.52
CA MET A 433 -7.97 25.12 14.37
C MET A 433 -7.30 24.14 15.37
N PRO A 434 -6.30 24.58 16.17
CA PRO A 434 -5.50 23.68 17.03
C PRO A 434 -6.30 23.01 18.16
N GLU A 435 -7.32 23.69 18.70
CA GLU A 435 -8.15 23.16 19.80
C GLU A 435 -9.50 22.61 19.34
N SER A 436 -9.67 22.42 18.03
CA SER A 436 -10.94 21.94 17.49
C SER A 436 -11.15 20.44 17.80
N PRO A 437 -12.41 19.96 17.85
CA PRO A 437 -12.68 18.53 18.00
C PRO A 437 -11.99 17.67 16.93
N ILE A 438 -11.87 18.20 15.71
CA ILE A 438 -11.20 17.53 14.58
C ILE A 438 -9.71 17.32 14.89
N ALA A 439 -9.03 18.31 15.45
CA ALA A 439 -7.62 18.21 15.81
C ALA A 439 -7.39 17.13 16.88
N VAL A 440 -8.26 17.08 17.91
CA VAL A 440 -8.16 16.08 18.99
C VAL A 440 -8.39 14.66 18.46
N PHE A 441 -9.42 14.44 17.63
CA PHE A 441 -9.64 13.14 17.01
C PHE A 441 -8.48 12.73 16.09
N LEU A 442 -7.95 13.66 15.30
CA LEU A 442 -6.84 13.38 14.38
C LEU A 442 -5.57 12.97 15.13
N ALA A 443 -5.27 13.65 16.25
CA ALA A 443 -4.12 13.32 17.10
C ALA A 443 -4.25 11.93 17.78
N GLU A 444 -5.47 11.52 18.14
CA GLU A 444 -5.75 10.21 18.76
C GLU A 444 -5.83 9.07 17.73
N ASP A 445 -6.36 9.35 16.52
CA ASP A 445 -6.58 8.34 15.49
C ASP A 445 -5.32 8.06 14.65
N VAL A 446 -4.43 9.03 14.48
CA VAL A 446 -3.30 8.94 13.55
C VAL A 446 -2.00 9.34 14.22
N GLU A 447 -1.15 8.36 14.47
CA GLU A 447 0.14 8.55 15.13
C GLU A 447 1.23 9.00 14.14
N GLY A 448 1.85 10.13 14.44
CA GLY A 448 2.99 10.66 13.70
C GLY A 448 2.62 11.55 12.51
N VAL A 449 3.46 12.56 12.28
CA VAL A 449 3.24 13.58 11.24
C VAL A 449 3.14 12.94 9.85
N ALA A 450 3.86 11.84 9.60
CA ALA A 450 3.81 11.08 8.36
C ALA A 450 2.49 10.44 8.03
N ALA A 451 1.94 9.71 8.99
CA ALA A 451 0.65 9.09 8.83
C ALA A 451 -0.44 10.16 8.66
N VAL A 452 -0.36 11.29 9.38
CA VAL A 452 -1.31 12.41 9.26
C VAL A 452 -1.32 13.00 7.84
N HIS A 453 -0.16 13.35 7.27
CA HIS A 453 -0.11 13.90 5.91
C HIS A 453 -0.60 12.89 4.86
N SER A 454 -0.22 11.61 4.97
CA SER A 454 -0.68 10.55 4.05
C SER A 454 -2.20 10.38 4.12
N PHE A 455 -2.74 10.24 5.33
CA PHE A 455 -4.16 10.04 5.57
C PHE A 455 -4.98 11.26 5.10
N CYS A 456 -4.63 12.47 5.51
CA CYS A 456 -5.35 13.68 5.12
C CYS A 456 -5.24 13.97 3.61
N GLY A 457 -4.09 13.68 2.99
CA GLY A 457 -3.90 13.76 1.54
C GLY A 457 -4.86 12.84 0.79
N ASN A 458 -4.95 11.59 1.21
CA ASN A 458 -5.86 10.60 0.61
C ASN A 458 -7.34 10.89 0.90
N TYR A 459 -7.66 11.35 2.10
CA TYR A 459 -8.99 11.83 2.46
C TYR A 459 -9.44 12.97 1.53
N ARG A 460 -8.57 13.94 1.27
CA ARG A 460 -8.86 15.07 0.37
C ARG A 460 -9.10 14.62 -1.08
N ARG A 461 -8.37 13.60 -1.56
CA ARG A 461 -8.56 13.03 -2.91
C ARG A 461 -9.96 12.45 -3.10
N PHE A 462 -10.46 11.69 -2.12
CA PHE A 462 -11.83 11.18 -2.18
C PHE A 462 -12.86 12.32 -2.20
N MET A 463 -12.68 13.36 -1.40
CA MET A 463 -13.58 14.53 -1.41
C MET A 463 -13.55 15.26 -2.74
N PHE A 464 -12.36 15.41 -3.35
CA PHE A 464 -12.22 15.97 -4.70
C PHE A 464 -13.00 15.16 -5.73
N ASP A 465 -12.90 13.83 -5.66
CA ASP A 465 -13.63 12.91 -6.53
C ASP A 465 -15.15 12.99 -6.34
N ILE A 466 -15.63 13.12 -5.10
CA ILE A 466 -17.05 13.29 -4.80
C ILE A 466 -17.59 14.60 -5.41
N VAL A 467 -16.86 15.72 -5.28
CA VAL A 467 -17.22 16.99 -5.93
C VAL A 467 -17.25 16.82 -7.45
N ARG A 468 -16.18 16.27 -8.04
CA ARG A 468 -16.06 16.01 -9.48
C ARG A 468 -17.22 15.19 -10.03
N LEU A 469 -17.57 14.10 -9.36
CA LEU A 469 -18.64 13.19 -9.78
C LEU A 469 -20.02 13.84 -9.62
N THR A 470 -20.26 14.56 -8.52
CA THR A 470 -21.52 15.28 -8.29
C THR A 470 -21.78 16.32 -9.39
N VAL A 471 -20.75 17.11 -9.74
CA VAL A 471 -20.81 18.10 -10.83
C VAL A 471 -21.05 17.43 -12.18
N SER A 472 -20.44 16.26 -12.41
CA SER A 472 -20.65 15.52 -13.67
C SER A 472 -22.08 14.99 -13.86
N ILE A 473 -22.89 14.93 -12.79
CA ILE A 473 -24.28 14.47 -12.86
C ILE A 473 -25.23 15.66 -13.05
N LYS A 474 -25.02 16.76 -12.30
CA LYS A 474 -25.84 17.99 -12.38
C LYS A 474 -24.97 19.24 -12.60
N PRO A 475 -24.44 19.46 -13.82
CA PRO A 475 -23.42 20.49 -14.05
C PRO A 475 -23.93 21.92 -13.88
N LEU A 476 -25.13 22.26 -14.38
CA LEU A 476 -25.66 23.63 -14.31
C LEU A 476 -25.92 24.08 -12.87
N GLU A 477 -26.68 23.29 -12.11
CA GLU A 477 -27.01 23.57 -10.70
C GLU A 477 -25.72 23.64 -9.86
N SER A 478 -24.82 22.67 -10.03
CA SER A 478 -23.58 22.61 -9.27
C SER A 478 -22.66 23.78 -9.60
N LEU A 479 -22.51 24.15 -10.89
CA LEU A 479 -21.68 25.27 -11.30
C LEU A 479 -22.17 26.60 -10.71
N SER A 480 -23.49 26.82 -10.72
CA SER A 480 -24.07 28.02 -10.10
C SER A 480 -23.80 28.08 -8.59
N TRP A 481 -23.86 26.94 -7.91
CA TRP A 481 -23.54 26.84 -6.50
C TRP A 481 -22.05 27.13 -6.23
N VAL A 482 -21.14 26.55 -7.01
CA VAL A 482 -19.69 26.75 -6.84
C VAL A 482 -19.31 28.21 -7.08
N GLN A 483 -19.91 28.86 -8.08
CA GLN A 483 -19.73 30.29 -8.35
C GLN A 483 -20.12 31.15 -7.14
N ASN A 484 -21.32 30.93 -6.61
CA ASN A 484 -21.82 31.65 -5.44
C ASN A 484 -20.97 31.39 -4.20
N ASN A 485 -20.56 30.13 -3.98
CA ASN A 485 -19.71 29.75 -2.86
C ASN A 485 -18.36 30.46 -2.93
N PHE A 486 -17.67 30.41 -4.08
CA PHE A 486 -16.39 31.10 -4.24
C PHE A 486 -16.51 32.61 -4.09
N GLN A 487 -17.57 33.22 -4.64
CA GLN A 487 -17.83 34.65 -4.46
C GLN A 487 -18.04 34.99 -2.98
N SER A 488 -18.74 34.15 -2.22
CA SER A 488 -18.93 34.36 -0.78
C SER A 488 -17.60 34.30 -0.01
N ILE A 489 -16.73 33.34 -0.35
CA ILE A 489 -15.39 33.20 0.23
C ILE A 489 -14.56 34.45 -0.05
N LEU A 490 -14.57 34.94 -1.30
CA LEU A 490 -13.83 36.13 -1.70
C LEU A 490 -14.32 37.39 -0.97
N VAL A 491 -15.63 37.59 -0.90
CA VAL A 491 -16.24 38.76 -0.24
C VAL A 491 -15.96 38.75 1.26
N ASN A 492 -16.07 37.59 1.92
CA ASN A 492 -15.82 37.47 3.35
C ASN A 492 -14.37 37.75 3.73
N ASN A 493 -13.41 37.47 2.83
CA ASN A 493 -11.98 37.62 3.08
C ASN A 493 -11.34 38.84 2.39
N ILE A 494 -12.11 39.68 1.70
CA ILE A 494 -11.56 40.79 0.90
C ILE A 494 -10.72 41.78 1.70
N ASN A 495 -11.10 42.03 2.97
CA ASN A 495 -10.37 42.93 3.84
C ASN A 495 -9.00 42.35 4.21
N GLN A 496 -8.95 41.05 4.51
CA GLN A 496 -7.70 40.35 4.84
C GLN A 496 -6.77 40.27 3.63
N ILE A 497 -7.31 40.01 2.44
CA ILE A 497 -6.55 40.00 1.18
C ILE A 497 -5.91 41.38 0.92
N LYS A 498 -6.64 42.47 1.16
CA LYS A 498 -6.15 43.84 0.93
C LYS A 498 -5.19 44.34 2.02
N SER A 499 -5.33 43.87 3.25
CA SER A 499 -4.50 44.29 4.39
C SER A 499 -3.25 43.44 4.58
N GLN A 500 -2.99 42.46 3.70
CA GLN A 500 -1.91 41.50 3.86
C GLN A 500 -0.54 42.16 3.64
N THR A 501 0.31 42.18 4.68
CA THR A 501 1.64 42.80 4.64
C THR A 501 2.79 41.80 4.46
N SER A 502 2.53 40.49 4.62
CA SER A 502 3.51 39.40 4.48
C SER A 502 2.92 38.25 3.67
N PHE A 503 3.77 37.48 2.98
CA PHE A 503 3.32 36.34 2.16
C PHE A 503 2.85 35.19 3.04
N SER A 504 1.75 34.52 2.64
CA SER A 504 1.20 33.38 3.36
C SER A 504 2.20 32.23 3.46
N SER A 505 1.99 31.40 4.47
CA SER A 505 2.50 30.03 4.56
C SER A 505 1.40 29.03 4.18
N LYS A 506 1.76 27.75 4.04
CA LYS A 506 0.80 26.67 3.81
C LYS A 506 -0.21 26.50 4.95
N THR A 507 0.15 26.92 6.16
CA THR A 507 -0.70 26.86 7.37
C THR A 507 -1.54 28.11 7.59
N THR A 508 -1.30 29.19 6.83
CA THR A 508 -2.00 30.46 7.02
C THR A 508 -3.51 30.29 6.74
N PRO A 509 -4.41 30.71 7.66
CA PRO A 509 -5.85 30.52 7.50
C PRO A 509 -6.41 31.08 6.18
N LEU A 510 -5.94 32.25 5.75
CA LEU A 510 -6.37 32.87 4.49
C LEU A 510 -6.02 31.99 3.27
N TYR A 511 -4.80 31.46 3.22
CA TYR A 511 -4.37 30.58 2.14
C TYR A 511 -5.20 29.29 2.12
N LEU A 512 -5.42 28.67 3.28
CA LEU A 512 -6.20 27.44 3.41
C LEU A 512 -7.66 27.62 2.94
N ILE A 513 -8.32 28.69 3.36
CA ILE A 513 -9.70 29.02 2.96
C ILE A 513 -9.78 29.24 1.44
N MET A 514 -8.82 29.96 0.87
CA MET A 514 -8.77 30.20 -0.58
C MET A 514 -8.44 28.93 -1.37
N ASP A 515 -7.55 28.06 -0.87
CA ASP A 515 -7.20 26.79 -1.51
C ASP A 515 -8.38 25.83 -1.58
N VAL A 516 -9.27 25.81 -0.58
CA VAL A 516 -10.54 25.09 -0.63
C VAL A 516 -11.41 25.59 -1.77
N GLY A 517 -11.54 26.91 -1.90
CA GLY A 517 -12.26 27.55 -2.99
C GLY A 517 -11.71 27.14 -4.36
N PHE A 518 -10.40 27.29 -4.57
CA PHE A 518 -9.75 26.91 -5.84
C PHE A 518 -9.84 25.40 -6.13
N SER A 519 -9.63 24.54 -5.15
CA SER A 519 -9.74 23.08 -5.31
C SER A 519 -11.16 22.65 -5.70
N THR A 520 -12.18 23.32 -5.15
CA THR A 520 -13.59 23.10 -5.53
C THR A 520 -13.83 23.49 -6.98
N ILE A 521 -13.25 24.60 -7.45
CA ILE A 521 -13.33 25.02 -8.86
C ILE A 521 -12.65 23.99 -9.76
N GLU A 522 -11.44 23.55 -9.43
CA GLU A 522 -10.70 22.54 -10.19
C GLU A 522 -11.51 21.24 -10.33
N ALA A 523 -12.03 20.71 -9.22
CA ALA A 523 -12.88 19.51 -9.22
C ALA A 523 -14.11 19.68 -10.11
N SER A 524 -14.72 20.87 -10.09
CA SER A 524 -15.91 21.18 -10.89
C SER A 524 -15.61 21.24 -12.38
N LEU A 525 -14.49 21.85 -12.79
CA LEU A 525 -14.06 21.89 -14.19
C LEU A 525 -13.74 20.48 -14.73
N HIS A 526 -13.11 19.64 -13.91
CA HIS A 526 -12.92 18.22 -14.25
C HIS A 526 -14.25 17.47 -14.36
N GLY A 527 -15.22 17.78 -13.50
CA GLY A 527 -16.58 17.23 -13.58
C GLY A 527 -17.30 17.60 -14.87
N ILE A 528 -17.19 18.86 -15.32
CA ILE A 528 -17.76 19.35 -16.59
C ILE A 528 -17.09 18.67 -17.78
N THR A 529 -15.77 18.52 -17.75
CA THR A 529 -15.02 17.83 -18.82
C THR A 529 -15.50 16.38 -18.96
N ARG A 530 -15.65 15.66 -17.84
CA ARG A 530 -16.21 14.31 -17.80
C ARG A 530 -17.66 14.25 -18.28
N TRP A 531 -18.49 15.24 -17.92
CA TRP A 531 -19.88 15.30 -18.40
C TRP A 531 -19.94 15.44 -19.93
N ASN A 532 -19.10 16.31 -20.51
CA ASN A 532 -19.01 16.54 -21.96
C ASN A 532 -18.60 15.28 -22.74
N GLU A 533 -17.71 14.45 -22.19
CA GLU A 533 -17.35 13.16 -22.81
C GLU A 533 -18.52 12.17 -22.93
N ASN A 534 -19.53 12.30 -22.06
CA ASN A 534 -20.62 11.33 -21.92
C ASN A 534 -21.96 11.78 -22.52
N VAL A 535 -22.11 13.06 -22.90
CA VAL A 535 -23.40 13.67 -23.28
C VAL A 535 -23.28 14.46 -24.58
N THR A 536 -24.23 14.27 -25.50
CA THR A 536 -24.28 14.93 -26.83
C THR A 536 -25.22 16.14 -26.89
N ASP A 537 -25.69 16.66 -25.76
CA ASP A 537 -26.64 17.78 -25.70
C ASP A 537 -25.91 19.12 -25.91
N SER A 538 -25.96 19.63 -27.14
CA SER A 538 -25.27 20.86 -27.54
C SER A 538 -25.83 22.11 -26.86
N SER A 539 -27.13 22.13 -26.53
CA SER A 539 -27.81 23.30 -25.99
C SER A 539 -27.40 23.60 -24.54
N THR A 540 -27.36 22.56 -23.70
CA THR A 540 -26.88 22.66 -22.32
C THR A 540 -25.39 22.99 -22.27
N TYR A 541 -24.61 22.45 -23.21
CA TYR A 541 -23.18 22.73 -23.29
C TYR A 541 -22.89 24.20 -23.62
N GLU A 542 -23.62 24.80 -24.57
CA GLU A 542 -23.48 26.24 -24.89
C GLU A 542 -23.78 27.13 -23.68
N LEU A 543 -24.81 26.81 -22.90
CA LEU A 543 -25.13 27.55 -21.66
C LEU A 543 -24.01 27.44 -20.61
N ILE A 544 -23.44 26.23 -20.44
CA ILE A 544 -22.30 26.01 -19.55
C ILE A 544 -21.11 26.84 -20.02
N LEU A 545 -20.76 26.80 -21.31
CA LEU A 545 -19.64 27.58 -21.85
C LEU A 545 -19.83 29.08 -21.66
N GLN A 546 -21.04 29.61 -21.89
CA GLN A 546 -21.35 31.02 -21.64
C GLN A 546 -21.16 31.40 -20.16
N SER A 547 -21.62 30.54 -19.24
CA SER A 547 -21.47 30.77 -17.80
C SER A 547 -20.01 30.71 -17.34
N LEU A 548 -19.23 29.75 -17.87
CA LEU A 548 -17.79 29.63 -17.60
C LEU A 548 -17.02 30.81 -18.17
N PHE A 549 -17.40 31.30 -19.35
CA PHE A 549 -16.80 32.46 -19.99
C PHE A 549 -16.96 33.73 -19.14
N LEU A 550 -18.19 33.99 -18.68
CA LEU A 550 -18.46 35.15 -17.83
C LEU A 550 -17.70 35.07 -16.50
N TRP A 551 -17.66 33.88 -15.90
CA TRP A 551 -16.96 33.69 -14.64
C TRP A 551 -15.44 33.79 -14.79
N CYS A 552 -14.87 33.26 -15.88
CA CYS A 552 -13.46 33.42 -16.19
C CYS A 552 -13.06 34.90 -16.29
N LYS A 553 -13.89 35.75 -16.92
CA LYS A 553 -13.65 37.21 -16.94
C LYS A 553 -13.56 37.80 -15.53
N GLN A 554 -14.51 37.44 -14.66
CA GLN A 554 -14.51 37.92 -13.27
C GLN A 554 -13.28 37.46 -12.49
N LEU A 555 -12.83 36.21 -12.68
CA LEU A 555 -11.64 35.67 -12.01
C LEU A 555 -10.34 36.35 -12.47
N VAL A 556 -10.26 36.72 -13.74
CA VAL A 556 -9.10 37.44 -14.29
C VAL A 556 -8.94 38.83 -13.68
N GLU A 557 -10.03 39.49 -13.30
CA GLU A 557 -10.00 40.81 -12.64
C GLU A 557 -9.52 40.75 -11.17
N ILE A 558 -9.43 39.56 -10.57
CA ILE A 558 -8.97 39.42 -9.18
C ILE A 558 -7.45 39.59 -9.10
N GLU A 559 -6.99 40.58 -8.33
CA GLU A 559 -5.57 40.82 -8.08
C GLU A 559 -5.16 40.31 -6.70
N PHE A 560 -4.15 39.43 -6.66
CA PHE A 560 -3.50 38.97 -5.44
C PHE A 560 -2.06 39.50 -5.42
N GLN A 561 -1.57 39.86 -4.23
CA GLN A 561 -0.16 40.19 -4.01
C GLN A 561 0.67 38.98 -3.57
N ASP A 562 0.00 37.97 -3.02
CA ASP A 562 0.64 36.77 -2.47
C ASP A 562 1.02 35.76 -3.58
N PRO A 563 2.31 35.38 -3.72
CA PRO A 563 2.77 34.42 -4.73
C PRO A 563 2.04 33.06 -4.70
N MET A 564 1.64 32.58 -3.52
CA MET A 564 0.96 31.30 -3.38
C MET A 564 -0.47 31.36 -3.93
N LEU A 565 -1.19 32.47 -3.68
CA LEU A 565 -2.54 32.68 -4.21
C LEU A 565 -2.52 32.96 -5.72
N ILE A 566 -1.52 33.71 -6.21
CA ILE A 566 -1.30 33.91 -7.66
C ILE A 566 -1.13 32.57 -8.36
N THR A 567 -0.32 31.67 -7.79
CA THR A 567 -0.08 30.33 -8.34
C THR A 567 -1.37 29.52 -8.48
N ARG A 568 -2.22 29.51 -7.45
CA ARG A 568 -3.52 28.80 -7.48
C ARG A 568 -4.50 29.43 -8.48
N LEU A 569 -4.59 30.76 -8.52
CA LEU A 569 -5.42 31.47 -9.48
C LEU A 569 -5.01 31.14 -10.92
N ILE A 570 -3.72 31.18 -11.24
CA ILE A 570 -3.21 30.87 -12.59
C ILE A 570 -3.53 29.43 -12.98
N SER A 571 -3.35 28.47 -12.07
CA SER A 571 -3.67 27.05 -12.33
C SER A 571 -5.15 26.87 -12.73
N VAL A 572 -6.05 27.56 -12.02
CA VAL A 572 -7.49 27.56 -12.33
C VAL A 572 -7.78 28.25 -13.66
N LEU A 573 -7.18 29.42 -13.93
CA LEU A 573 -7.38 30.15 -15.19
C LEU A 573 -6.94 29.34 -16.42
N VAL A 574 -5.84 28.59 -16.33
CA VAL A 574 -5.39 27.70 -17.42
C VAL A 574 -6.39 26.57 -17.67
N LEU A 575 -6.98 26.00 -16.62
CA LEU A 575 -8.06 25.01 -16.75
C LEU A 575 -9.30 25.60 -17.44
N PHE A 576 -9.78 26.78 -17.02
CA PHE A 576 -10.89 27.47 -17.71
C PHE A 576 -10.58 27.70 -19.19
N THR A 577 -9.38 28.22 -19.46
CA THR A 577 -8.94 28.55 -20.81
C THR A 577 -8.92 27.30 -21.68
N SER A 578 -8.47 26.16 -21.15
CA SER A 578 -8.47 24.89 -21.89
C SER A 578 -9.86 24.42 -22.34
N ILE A 579 -10.90 24.74 -21.57
CA ILE A 579 -12.29 24.38 -21.88
C ILE A 579 -12.92 25.39 -22.86
N LEU A 580 -12.65 26.69 -22.66
CA LEU A 580 -13.23 27.80 -23.44
C LEU A 580 -12.51 28.07 -24.77
N ALA A 581 -11.27 27.59 -24.88
CA ALA A 581 -10.31 27.73 -25.96
C ALA A 581 -10.88 27.67 -27.39
N ARG A 582 -11.82 26.75 -27.61
CA ARG A 582 -12.26 26.35 -28.95
C ARG A 582 -12.94 27.48 -29.72
N GLU A 583 -13.44 28.50 -29.03
CA GLU A 583 -14.29 29.55 -29.63
C GLU A 583 -13.83 30.99 -29.34
N ASN A 584 -12.96 31.25 -28.35
CA ASN A 584 -12.67 32.61 -27.87
C ASN A 584 -11.17 32.93 -27.68
N THR A 585 -10.54 33.51 -28.69
CA THR A 585 -9.11 33.92 -28.67
C THR A 585 -8.81 35.17 -27.83
N THR A 586 -9.82 35.99 -27.50
CA THR A 586 -9.64 37.22 -26.72
C THR A 586 -9.30 36.97 -25.25
N LEU A 587 -9.94 35.97 -24.63
CA LEU A 587 -9.64 35.58 -23.24
C LEU A 587 -8.23 34.98 -23.09
N LEU A 588 -7.80 34.22 -24.10
CA LEU A 588 -6.46 33.64 -24.14
C LEU A 588 -5.37 34.70 -23.98
N GLY A 589 -5.50 35.83 -24.68
CA GLY A 589 -4.54 36.94 -24.58
C GLY A 589 -4.45 37.51 -23.17
N ILE A 590 -5.58 37.71 -22.50
CA ILE A 590 -5.62 38.29 -21.15
C ILE A 590 -5.04 37.32 -20.11
N VAL A 591 -5.36 36.03 -20.21
CA VAL A 591 -4.78 35.00 -19.34
C VAL A 591 -3.27 34.88 -19.57
N LEU A 592 -2.83 34.91 -20.83
CA LEU A 592 -1.41 34.86 -21.18
C LEU A 592 -0.63 36.05 -20.62
N GLU A 593 -1.17 37.27 -20.73
CA GLU A 593 -0.58 38.48 -20.14
C GLU A 593 -0.43 38.33 -18.62
N LYS A 594 -1.45 37.81 -17.93
CA LYS A 594 -1.41 37.58 -16.49
C LYS A 594 -0.35 36.56 -16.07
N ILE A 595 -0.19 35.48 -16.84
CA ILE A 595 0.84 34.47 -16.58
C ILE A 595 2.24 35.04 -16.83
N ILE A 596 2.45 35.74 -17.95
CA ILE A 596 3.73 36.37 -18.27
C ILE A 596 4.11 37.40 -17.20
N SER A 597 3.15 38.22 -16.74
CA SER A 597 3.35 39.17 -15.64
C SER A 597 3.85 38.47 -14.37
N ALA A 598 3.26 37.33 -14.00
CA ALA A 598 3.72 36.53 -12.86
C ALA A 598 5.12 35.91 -13.07
N VAL A 599 5.48 35.49 -14.29
CA VAL A 599 6.84 35.00 -14.61
C VAL A 599 7.88 36.13 -14.50
N THR A 600 7.49 37.36 -14.84
CA THR A 600 8.35 38.55 -14.76
C THR A 600 8.31 39.27 -13.42
N TYR A 601 7.65 38.68 -12.41
CA TYR A 601 7.54 39.28 -11.08
C TYR A 601 8.93 39.59 -10.50
N ASN A 602 9.08 40.76 -9.89
CA ASN A 602 10.38 41.26 -9.46
C ASN A 602 10.95 40.38 -8.33
N ASN A 603 12.16 39.86 -8.53
CA ASN A 603 12.84 38.92 -7.65
C ASN A 603 14.11 39.50 -7.01
N SER A 604 14.14 40.82 -6.78
CA SER A 604 15.36 41.48 -6.28
C SER A 604 15.62 41.11 -4.81
N PRO A 605 16.82 40.60 -4.44
CA PRO A 605 17.16 40.20 -3.07
C PRO A 605 17.08 41.33 -2.04
N SER A 606 17.07 42.59 -2.49
CA SER A 606 16.95 43.78 -1.65
C SER A 606 15.53 44.08 -1.16
N LEU A 607 14.50 43.46 -1.76
CA LEU A 607 13.09 43.74 -1.49
C LEU A 607 12.43 42.70 -0.56
N TYR A 608 12.93 41.47 -0.52
CA TYR A 608 12.29 40.34 0.16
C TYR A 608 13.27 39.56 1.03
N GLY A 609 12.78 38.99 2.14
CA GLY A 609 13.51 37.96 2.88
C GLY A 609 13.63 36.66 2.07
N PHE A 610 14.55 35.77 2.46
CA PHE A 610 14.84 34.53 1.71
C PHE A 610 13.62 33.61 1.52
N SER A 611 12.83 33.38 2.58
CA SER A 611 11.61 32.55 2.51
C SER A 611 10.62 33.09 1.47
N ASP A 612 10.49 34.42 1.39
CA ASP A 612 9.61 35.08 0.45
C ASP A 612 10.15 35.04 -0.98
N LEU A 613 11.48 35.15 -1.15
CA LEU A 613 12.15 34.95 -2.44
C LEU A 613 11.95 33.54 -2.99
N GLN A 614 12.00 32.51 -2.12
CA GLN A 614 11.75 31.13 -2.52
C GLN A 614 10.30 30.94 -3.00
N LYS A 615 9.30 31.49 -2.29
CA LYS A 615 7.90 31.45 -2.72
C LYS A 615 7.70 32.10 -4.09
N VAL A 616 8.39 33.22 -4.35
CA VAL A 616 8.37 33.90 -5.66
C VAL A 616 9.01 33.01 -6.75
N ASN A 617 10.16 32.40 -6.49
CA ASN A 617 10.81 31.48 -7.44
C ASN A 617 9.96 30.24 -7.74
N GLU A 618 9.33 29.66 -6.72
CA GLU A 618 8.40 28.53 -6.86
C GLU A 618 7.18 28.93 -7.71
N MET A 619 6.59 30.11 -7.45
CA MET A 619 5.51 30.67 -8.27
C MET A 619 5.96 30.82 -9.73
N ARG A 620 7.11 31.46 -9.99
CA ARG A 620 7.61 31.71 -11.37
C ARG A 620 7.87 30.40 -12.12
N SER A 621 8.49 29.42 -11.46
CA SER A 621 8.69 28.08 -12.00
C SER A 621 7.37 27.39 -12.35
N ARG A 622 6.37 27.46 -11.45
CA ARG A 622 5.05 26.87 -11.68
C ARG A 622 4.30 27.57 -12.83
N CYS A 623 4.38 28.90 -12.92
CA CYS A 623 3.79 29.66 -14.01
C CYS A 623 4.41 29.30 -15.36
N CYS A 624 5.74 29.11 -15.42
CA CYS A 624 6.40 28.62 -16.64
C CYS A 624 5.91 27.23 -17.06
N PHE A 625 5.63 26.35 -16.10
CA PHE A 625 5.05 25.03 -16.38
C PHE A 625 3.62 25.14 -16.94
N GLU A 626 2.78 25.98 -16.32
CA GLU A 626 1.41 26.20 -16.81
C GLU A 626 1.38 26.86 -18.21
N LEU A 627 2.39 27.68 -18.58
CA LEU A 627 2.57 28.16 -19.96
C LEU A 627 2.81 27.02 -20.94
N VAL A 628 3.73 26.10 -20.64
CA VAL A 628 4.00 24.94 -21.50
C VAL A 628 2.72 24.11 -21.67
N ARG A 629 2.00 23.86 -20.58
CA ARG A 629 0.72 23.16 -20.60
C ARG A 629 -0.33 23.87 -21.46
N LEU A 630 -0.42 25.19 -21.38
CA LEU A 630 -1.30 25.99 -22.24
C LEU A 630 -0.91 25.84 -23.71
N GLY A 631 0.39 25.78 -24.02
CA GLY A 631 0.93 25.48 -25.35
C GLY A 631 0.48 24.12 -25.89
N GLU A 632 0.49 23.07 -25.05
CA GLU A 632 0.03 21.72 -25.43
C GLU A 632 -1.48 21.67 -25.68
N LEU A 633 -2.25 22.42 -24.89
CA LEU A 633 -3.71 22.43 -24.98
C LEU A 633 -4.24 23.32 -26.10
N MET A 634 -3.51 24.39 -26.47
CA MET A 634 -3.95 25.41 -27.44
C MET A 634 -2.85 25.88 -28.40
N PRO A 635 -2.26 24.99 -29.21
CA PRO A 635 -1.15 25.38 -30.08
C PRO A 635 -1.57 26.30 -31.23
N ASN A 636 -2.73 26.06 -31.88
CA ASN A 636 -3.15 26.82 -33.06
C ASN A 636 -3.42 28.31 -32.79
N PRO A 637 -4.17 28.70 -31.74
CA PRO A 637 -4.37 30.11 -31.43
C PRO A 637 -3.07 30.84 -31.07
N LEU A 638 -2.17 30.16 -30.35
CA LEU A 638 -0.87 30.71 -29.96
C LEU A 638 0.09 30.84 -31.16
N MET A 639 -0.04 29.98 -32.18
CA MET A 639 0.77 30.07 -33.39
C MET A 639 0.55 31.39 -34.14
N ASN A 640 -0.67 31.94 -34.10
CA ASN A 640 -0.98 33.24 -34.74
C ASN A 640 -0.22 34.43 -34.14
N ILE A 641 0.24 34.30 -32.89
CA ILE A 641 1.01 35.33 -32.16
C ILE A 641 2.45 34.89 -31.89
N PHE A 642 2.92 33.82 -32.56
CA PHE A 642 4.21 33.19 -32.30
C PHE A 642 5.38 34.19 -32.36
N ASP A 643 5.46 35.02 -33.39
CA ASP A 643 6.56 35.97 -33.57
C ASP A 643 6.61 37.03 -32.44
N GLN A 644 5.45 37.45 -31.93
CA GLN A 644 5.36 38.38 -30.80
C GLN A 644 5.83 37.71 -29.50
N LEU A 645 5.44 36.45 -29.29
CA LEU A 645 5.88 35.65 -28.14
C LEU A 645 7.38 35.40 -28.20
N GLN A 646 7.91 35.06 -29.37
CA GLN A 646 9.33 34.86 -29.60
C GLN A 646 10.10 36.14 -29.27
N SER A 647 9.71 37.29 -29.81
CA SER A 647 10.37 38.57 -29.51
C SER A 647 10.33 38.92 -28.03
N THR A 648 9.21 38.64 -27.35
CA THR A 648 9.06 38.91 -25.91
C THR A 648 9.98 38.01 -25.10
N ILE A 649 10.03 36.71 -25.41
CA ILE A 649 10.88 35.74 -24.71
C ILE A 649 12.36 36.01 -24.96
N ASP A 650 12.75 36.40 -26.18
CA ASP A 650 14.13 36.76 -26.51
C ASP A 650 14.57 38.02 -25.75
N GLN A 651 13.70 39.04 -25.65
CA GLN A 651 13.94 40.22 -24.80
C GLN A 651 14.07 39.84 -23.32
N LEU A 652 13.18 38.99 -22.81
CA LEU A 652 13.25 38.48 -21.44
C LEU A 652 14.53 37.69 -21.18
N GLY A 653 15.03 36.95 -22.16
CA GLY A 653 16.29 36.21 -22.09
C GLY A 653 17.54 37.10 -22.01
N THR A 654 17.47 38.34 -22.50
CA THR A 654 18.57 39.31 -22.36
C THR A 654 18.63 40.01 -21.00
N TYR A 655 17.53 40.05 -20.25
CA TYR A 655 17.52 40.59 -18.89
C TYR A 655 17.99 39.53 -17.89
N THR A 656 18.95 39.89 -17.02
CA THR A 656 19.60 38.97 -16.05
C THR A 656 18.73 38.57 -14.85
N THR A 657 17.41 38.81 -14.90
CA THR A 657 16.48 38.54 -13.80
C THR A 657 15.90 37.11 -13.84
N LEU A 658 15.91 36.47 -15.01
CA LEU A 658 15.43 35.09 -15.17
C LEU A 658 16.54 34.07 -14.89
N SER A 659 16.16 32.97 -14.23
CA SER A 659 17.02 31.80 -14.05
C SER A 659 17.15 30.99 -15.34
N GLY A 660 18.27 30.27 -15.50
CA GLY A 660 18.47 29.39 -16.66
C GLY A 660 17.40 28.31 -16.82
N SER A 661 16.75 27.88 -15.73
CA SER A 661 15.65 26.92 -15.77
C SER A 661 14.38 27.50 -16.38
N GLU A 662 14.04 28.74 -16.03
CA GLU A 662 12.86 29.44 -16.56
C GLU A 662 13.03 29.71 -18.06
N ILE A 663 14.22 30.13 -18.49
CA ILE A 663 14.54 30.33 -19.91
C ILE A 663 14.34 29.03 -20.71
N VAL A 664 14.77 27.88 -20.19
CA VAL A 664 14.55 26.57 -20.83
C VAL A 664 13.06 26.26 -20.96
N MET A 665 12.25 26.56 -19.94
CA MET A 665 10.79 26.35 -19.99
C MET A 665 10.11 27.27 -21.00
N LEU A 666 10.51 28.54 -21.08
CA LEU A 666 9.98 29.48 -22.08
C LEU A 666 10.36 29.05 -23.51
N LYS A 667 11.58 28.57 -23.73
CA LYS A 667 11.98 27.95 -25.01
C LYS A 667 11.19 26.69 -25.31
N THR A 668 10.90 25.87 -24.30
CA THR A 668 10.05 24.67 -24.43
C THR A 668 8.62 25.04 -24.81
N PHE A 669 8.08 26.12 -24.26
CA PHE A 669 6.78 26.66 -24.62
C PHE A 669 6.71 27.04 -26.12
N LEU A 670 7.71 27.77 -26.63
CA LEU A 670 7.80 28.09 -28.07
C LEU A 670 7.90 26.81 -28.92
N PHE A 671 8.71 25.85 -28.50
CA PHE A 671 8.86 24.58 -29.20
C PHE A 671 7.50 23.84 -29.28
N VAL A 672 6.79 23.70 -28.17
CA VAL A 672 5.47 23.05 -28.11
C VAL A 672 4.48 23.72 -29.07
N ILE A 673 4.34 25.05 -29.06
CA ILE A 673 3.42 25.76 -29.98
C ILE A 673 3.71 25.40 -31.45
N SER A 674 4.99 25.43 -31.83
CA SER A 674 5.39 25.18 -33.22
C SER A 674 5.12 23.73 -33.66
N GLN A 675 5.35 22.75 -32.78
CA GLN A 675 5.26 21.33 -33.14
C GLN A 675 3.86 20.74 -32.98
N PHE A 676 3.05 21.29 -32.08
CA PHE A 676 1.70 20.79 -31.78
C PHE A 676 0.61 21.43 -32.65
N SER A 677 0.92 22.52 -33.36
CA SER A 677 -0.03 23.22 -34.23
C SER A 677 -0.28 22.46 -35.54
N ASP A 678 -1.36 22.77 -36.24
CA ASP A 678 -1.78 22.12 -37.50
C ASP A 678 -1.11 22.75 -38.74
N ILE A 679 0.05 23.40 -38.57
CA ILE A 679 0.78 24.02 -39.67
C ILE A 679 1.43 22.95 -40.58
N ASN A 680 1.76 23.34 -41.81
CA ASN A 680 2.43 22.44 -42.77
C ASN A 680 3.73 21.87 -42.19
N HIS A 681 3.96 20.58 -42.46
CA HIS A 681 5.13 19.85 -41.97
C HIS A 681 6.47 20.49 -42.34
N VAL A 682 6.58 21.07 -43.55
CA VAL A 682 7.80 21.79 -43.99
C VAL A 682 8.11 22.97 -43.06
N LEU A 683 7.09 23.74 -42.67
CA LEU A 683 7.27 24.86 -41.74
C LEU A 683 7.59 24.36 -40.32
N LYS A 684 6.99 23.25 -39.87
CA LYS A 684 7.34 22.63 -38.58
C LYS A 684 8.83 22.29 -38.51
N ASN A 685 9.39 21.77 -39.60
CA ASN A 685 10.81 21.44 -39.70
C ASN A 685 11.69 22.69 -39.66
N GLU A 686 11.31 23.76 -40.37
CA GLU A 686 12.04 25.04 -40.31
C GLU A 686 12.06 25.63 -38.89
N TYR A 687 10.92 25.60 -38.18
CA TYR A 687 10.85 26.05 -36.78
C TYR A 687 11.63 25.12 -35.83
N PHE A 688 11.61 23.80 -36.09
CA PHE A 688 12.40 22.83 -35.35
C PHE A 688 13.90 23.14 -35.49
N GLU A 689 14.40 23.34 -36.71
CA GLU A 689 15.80 23.71 -36.94
C GLU A 689 16.14 25.07 -36.32
N LYS A 690 15.24 26.07 -36.43
CA LYS A 690 15.42 27.40 -35.85
C LYS A 690 15.55 27.36 -34.31
N LEU A 691 14.82 26.48 -33.63
CA LEU A 691 14.80 26.39 -32.16
C LEU A 691 15.84 25.40 -31.61
N VAL A 692 16.00 24.23 -32.25
CA VAL A 692 16.87 23.14 -31.78
C VAL A 692 18.31 23.35 -32.25
N GLY A 693 18.53 23.82 -33.48
CA GLY A 693 19.85 24.03 -34.07
C GLY A 693 20.80 24.86 -33.19
N PRO A 694 20.41 26.04 -32.69
CA PRO A 694 21.25 26.85 -31.80
C PRO A 694 21.60 26.15 -30.47
N VAL A 695 20.73 25.28 -29.96
CA VAL A 695 20.97 24.52 -28.73
C VAL A 695 22.02 23.43 -28.99
N VAL A 696 21.93 22.75 -30.14
CA VAL A 696 22.90 21.74 -30.57
C VAL A 696 24.26 22.37 -30.84
N SER A 697 24.33 23.51 -31.54
CA SER A 697 25.60 24.20 -31.77
C SER A 697 26.24 24.63 -30.45
N THR A 698 25.45 25.17 -29.51
CA THR A 698 25.95 25.53 -28.16
C THR A 698 26.51 24.31 -27.42
N TRP A 699 25.88 23.14 -27.54
CA TRP A 699 26.38 21.91 -26.94
C TRP A 699 27.72 21.45 -27.55
N LEU A 700 27.83 21.51 -28.88
CA LEU A 700 29.06 21.12 -29.59
C LEU A 700 30.21 22.11 -29.32
N ASP A 701 29.91 23.41 -29.27
CA ASP A 701 30.88 24.47 -28.98
C ASP A 701 31.33 24.47 -27.52
N ALA A 702 30.47 24.03 -26.59
CA ALA A 702 30.81 23.96 -25.17
C ALA A 702 31.96 22.99 -24.86
N GLN A 703 32.28 22.05 -25.77
CA GLN A 703 33.28 21.00 -25.59
C GLN A 703 33.23 20.40 -24.18
N PRO A 704 32.17 19.64 -23.84
CA PRO A 704 32.00 19.12 -22.49
C PRO A 704 33.25 18.32 -22.09
N PRO A 705 33.75 18.47 -20.85
CA PRO A 705 34.99 17.83 -20.40
C PRO A 705 34.76 16.32 -20.21
N VAL A 706 34.93 15.55 -21.28
CA VAL A 706 34.52 14.15 -21.38
C VAL A 706 35.67 13.15 -21.54
N ASN A 707 36.94 13.61 -21.63
CA ASN A 707 38.04 12.70 -21.93
C ASN A 707 38.70 12.10 -20.68
N SER A 708 38.67 12.79 -19.53
CA SER A 708 39.14 12.24 -18.26
C SER A 708 38.41 12.79 -17.03
N PRO A 709 38.34 12.04 -15.92
CA PRO A 709 37.69 12.52 -14.69
C PRO A 709 38.37 13.77 -14.12
N MET A 710 39.70 13.88 -14.24
CA MET A 710 40.45 15.05 -13.78
C MET A 710 40.22 16.29 -14.65
N GLU A 711 40.05 16.12 -15.96
CA GLU A 711 39.65 17.22 -16.85
C GLU A 711 38.27 17.77 -16.46
N PHE A 712 37.31 16.89 -16.15
CA PHE A 712 36.00 17.27 -15.63
C PHE A 712 36.12 18.05 -14.31
N LEU A 713 36.83 17.52 -13.31
CA LEU A 713 37.00 18.19 -12.02
C LEU A 713 37.71 19.55 -12.12
N ASN A 714 38.70 19.67 -13.02
CA ASN A 714 39.39 20.94 -13.31
C ASN A 714 38.44 21.95 -13.95
N HIS A 715 37.60 21.51 -14.89
CA HIS A 715 36.65 22.37 -15.58
C HIS A 715 35.56 22.92 -14.65
N VAL A 716 35.07 22.10 -13.71
CA VAL A 716 34.10 22.53 -12.67
C VAL A 716 34.79 23.23 -11.49
N LYS A 717 36.10 23.45 -11.59
CA LYS A 717 36.96 24.17 -10.63
C LYS A 717 37.03 23.57 -9.22
N LEU A 718 36.92 22.23 -9.07
CA LEU A 718 37.03 21.57 -7.76
C LEU A 718 38.40 21.83 -7.09
N PRO A 719 39.56 21.68 -7.77
CA PRO A 719 40.85 21.90 -7.12
C PRO A 719 41.06 23.34 -6.65
N GLN A 720 40.51 24.33 -7.37
CA GLN A 720 40.54 25.73 -6.95
C GLN A 720 39.69 25.96 -5.70
N MET A 721 38.51 25.32 -5.63
CA MET A 721 37.66 25.36 -4.44
C MET A 721 38.33 24.70 -3.24
N ALA A 722 38.95 23.53 -3.42
CA ALA A 722 39.67 22.83 -2.36
C ALA A 722 40.89 23.63 -1.87
N ALA A 723 41.65 24.25 -2.79
CA ALA A 723 42.78 25.12 -2.45
C ALA A 723 42.33 26.37 -1.67
N TYR A 724 41.21 26.98 -2.06
CA TYR A 724 40.62 28.12 -1.36
C TYR A 724 40.23 27.77 0.08
N LEU A 725 39.49 26.68 0.26
CA LEU A 725 39.02 26.22 1.57
C LEU A 725 40.19 25.81 2.48
N PHE A 726 41.23 25.17 1.93
CA PHE A 726 42.40 24.77 2.69
C PHE A 726 43.30 25.95 3.08
N ALA A 727 43.41 26.97 2.24
CA ALA A 727 44.21 28.16 2.54
C ALA A 727 43.61 28.99 3.70
N LYS A 728 42.28 28.98 3.86
CA LYS A 728 41.57 29.79 4.86
C LYS A 728 41.17 29.03 6.12
N TYR A 729 40.99 27.70 6.08
CA TYR A 729 40.45 26.93 7.22
C TYR A 729 41.32 25.70 7.57
N PRO A 730 41.29 25.23 8.84
CA PRO A 730 42.01 24.03 9.26
C PRO A 730 41.58 22.76 8.49
N TYR A 731 42.48 21.78 8.40
CA TYR A 731 42.17 20.48 7.81
C TYR A 731 41.00 19.80 8.54
N ASN A 732 40.01 19.31 7.79
CA ASN A 732 38.77 18.71 8.30
C ASN A 732 37.95 19.59 9.26
N ALA A 733 38.09 20.92 9.19
CA ALA A 733 37.23 21.82 9.96
C ALA A 733 35.74 21.62 9.61
N ASP A 734 34.91 21.86 10.61
CA ASP A 734 33.47 21.97 10.41
C ASP A 734 33.15 23.33 9.77
N TYR A 735 32.98 23.32 8.44
CA TYR A 735 32.77 24.52 7.62
C TYR A 735 31.45 25.25 7.93
N THR A 736 30.54 24.64 8.70
CA THR A 736 29.28 25.26 9.13
C THR A 736 29.50 26.37 10.17
N LYS A 737 30.63 26.36 10.88
CA LYS A 737 30.96 27.31 11.95
C LYS A 737 31.61 28.61 11.46
N PHE A 738 31.89 28.73 10.17
CA PHE A 738 32.57 29.87 9.58
C PHE A 738 31.64 30.61 8.62
N GLU A 739 31.42 31.91 8.81
CA GLU A 739 30.60 32.73 7.92
C GLU A 739 31.26 32.90 6.54
N LEU A 740 30.43 33.00 5.50
CA LEU A 740 30.87 33.23 4.12
C LEU A 740 31.43 34.64 3.96
N ASP A 741 32.70 34.77 3.60
CA ASP A 741 33.34 36.05 3.32
C ASP A 741 32.98 36.61 1.92
N THR A 742 33.23 37.91 1.70
CA THR A 742 32.95 38.58 0.42
C THR A 742 33.68 37.94 -0.76
N ASP A 743 34.89 37.42 -0.51
CA ASP A 743 35.69 36.70 -1.49
C ASP A 743 35.02 35.37 -1.89
N ALA A 744 34.50 34.58 -0.94
CA ALA A 744 33.80 33.34 -1.25
C ALA A 744 32.49 33.58 -2.02
N SER A 745 31.79 34.68 -1.76
CA SER A 745 30.60 35.06 -2.55
C SER A 745 30.94 35.37 -4.00
N SER A 746 32.02 36.13 -4.25
CA SER A 746 32.50 36.39 -5.63
C SER A 746 32.98 35.11 -6.33
N PHE A 747 33.68 34.24 -5.60
CA PHE A 747 34.12 32.94 -6.11
C PHE A 747 32.94 32.02 -6.42
N GLN A 748 31.86 32.09 -5.63
CA GLN A 748 30.63 31.35 -5.92
C GLN A 748 29.98 31.83 -7.22
N THR A 749 29.91 33.14 -7.46
CA THR A 749 29.37 33.66 -8.74
C THR A 749 30.22 33.20 -9.92
N ASP A 750 31.55 33.24 -9.79
CA ASP A 750 32.48 32.74 -10.81
C ASP A 750 32.37 31.23 -11.06
N LEU A 751 31.99 30.45 -10.03
CA LEU A 751 31.70 29.03 -10.14
C LEU A 751 30.37 28.81 -10.88
N GLU A 752 29.32 29.54 -10.52
CA GLU A 752 28.00 29.44 -11.16
C GLU A 752 28.04 29.85 -12.64
N ASP A 753 28.80 30.88 -12.98
CA ASP A 753 29.03 31.30 -14.36
C ASP A 753 29.76 30.22 -15.17
N SER A 754 30.78 29.58 -14.60
CA SER A 754 31.50 28.48 -15.25
C SER A 754 30.65 27.22 -15.48
N ARG A 755 29.46 27.12 -14.86
CA ARG A 755 28.55 25.98 -14.96
C ARG A 755 27.39 26.21 -15.93
N LYS A 756 27.30 27.39 -16.56
CA LYS A 756 26.20 27.75 -17.48
C LYS A 756 26.10 26.85 -18.72
N TRP A 757 27.19 26.21 -19.15
CA TRP A 757 27.21 25.33 -20.33
C TRP A 757 26.26 24.11 -20.26
N LEU A 758 25.70 23.80 -19.09
CA LEU A 758 24.79 22.67 -18.86
C LEU A 758 23.37 22.85 -19.43
N TRP A 759 22.90 24.09 -19.61
CA TRP A 759 21.50 24.35 -20.02
C TRP A 759 21.05 23.63 -21.31
N PRO A 760 21.90 23.37 -22.34
CA PRO A 760 21.51 22.66 -23.55
C PRO A 760 21.03 21.23 -23.27
N ILE A 761 21.64 20.50 -22.34
CA ILE A 761 21.24 19.11 -22.01
C ILE A 761 19.80 19.08 -21.54
N LYS A 762 19.46 19.97 -20.59
CA LYS A 762 18.10 20.10 -20.05
C LYS A 762 17.11 20.50 -21.15
N CYS A 763 17.48 21.45 -22.00
CA CYS A 763 16.65 21.94 -23.08
C CYS A 763 16.35 20.86 -24.13
N LEU A 764 17.37 20.12 -24.57
CA LEU A 764 17.23 19.02 -25.54
C LEU A 764 16.39 17.87 -24.97
N GLY A 765 16.57 17.53 -23.70
CA GLY A 765 15.74 16.54 -23.01
C GLY A 765 14.25 16.94 -22.97
N ARG A 766 13.95 18.21 -22.72
CA ARG A 766 12.57 18.76 -22.71
C ARG A 766 11.96 18.84 -24.11
N PHE A 767 12.71 19.25 -25.12
CA PHE A 767 12.23 19.24 -26.51
C PHE A 767 11.91 17.82 -26.99
N CYS A 768 12.74 16.84 -26.64
CA CYS A 768 12.47 15.44 -26.95
C CYS A 768 11.23 14.92 -26.20
N GLU A 769 11.06 15.28 -24.92
CA GLU A 769 9.86 14.93 -24.14
C GLU A 769 8.59 15.50 -24.78
N ALA A 770 8.61 16.77 -25.18
CA ALA A 770 7.52 17.42 -25.90
C ALA A 770 7.24 16.73 -27.26
N THR A 771 8.29 16.38 -28.02
CA THR A 771 8.15 15.63 -29.29
C THR A 771 7.45 14.29 -29.05
N TYR A 772 7.83 13.56 -27.99
CA TYR A 772 7.18 12.30 -27.65
C TYR A 772 5.71 12.47 -27.22
N SER A 773 5.40 13.52 -26.45
CA SER A 773 4.02 13.86 -26.05
C SER A 773 3.13 14.17 -27.26
N ASN A 774 3.68 14.79 -28.32
CA ASN A 774 2.96 15.12 -29.55
C ASN A 774 2.35 13.90 -30.26
N ARG A 775 2.91 12.69 -30.04
CA ARG A 775 2.36 11.43 -30.57
C ARG A 775 0.87 11.24 -30.26
N ARG A 776 0.39 11.78 -29.13
CA ARG A 776 -1.03 11.66 -28.73
C ARG A 776 -1.95 12.51 -29.60
N ILE A 777 -1.44 13.60 -30.18
CA ILE A 777 -2.21 14.58 -30.95
C ILE A 777 -2.01 14.31 -32.44
N HIS A 778 -0.76 14.19 -32.90
CA HIS A 778 -0.38 13.97 -34.29
C HIS A 778 0.41 12.67 -34.49
N PRO A 779 -0.26 11.49 -34.48
CA PRO A 779 0.43 10.20 -34.55
C PRO A 779 1.12 9.95 -35.90
N SER A 780 0.58 10.46 -37.00
CA SER A 780 1.15 10.28 -38.35
C SER A 780 2.44 11.07 -38.58
N GLU A 781 2.61 12.20 -37.88
CA GLU A 781 3.79 13.06 -38.00
C GLU A 781 4.97 12.56 -37.14
N PHE A 782 4.69 11.68 -36.17
CA PHE A 782 5.68 11.26 -35.19
C PHE A 782 6.87 10.51 -35.82
N ASP A 783 6.64 9.71 -36.86
CA ASP A 783 7.72 8.99 -37.56
C ASP A 783 8.61 9.94 -38.39
N GLU A 784 8.05 11.03 -38.91
CA GLU A 784 8.83 12.08 -39.59
C GLU A 784 9.65 12.91 -38.58
N GLN A 785 9.05 13.27 -37.43
CA GLN A 785 9.76 13.94 -36.34
C GLN A 785 10.92 13.10 -35.78
N LYS A 786 10.75 11.78 -35.68
CA LYS A 786 11.85 10.85 -35.32
C LYS A 786 13.04 10.96 -36.27
N THR A 787 12.78 11.18 -37.56
CA THR A 787 13.82 11.31 -38.59
C THR A 787 14.68 12.56 -38.37
N LEU A 788 14.08 13.65 -37.86
CA LEU A 788 14.84 14.86 -37.48
C LEU A 788 15.80 14.57 -36.32
N TRP A 789 15.32 13.83 -35.32
CA TRP A 789 16.13 13.42 -34.17
C TRP A 789 17.22 12.41 -34.55
N LEU A 790 17.02 11.58 -35.58
CA LEU A 790 18.02 10.63 -36.10
C LEU A 790 19.34 11.32 -36.47
N VAL A 791 19.28 12.55 -36.99
CA VAL A 791 20.48 13.33 -37.36
C VAL A 791 21.15 13.97 -36.15
N ILE A 792 20.37 14.30 -35.13
CA ILE A 792 20.81 15.06 -33.95
C ILE A 792 21.40 14.16 -32.87
N LEU A 793 20.77 13.02 -32.56
CA LEU A 793 21.15 12.15 -31.46
C LEU A 793 22.59 11.60 -31.55
N PRO A 794 23.12 11.17 -32.72
CA PRO A 794 24.49 10.70 -32.83
C PRO A 794 25.55 11.74 -32.43
N ASN A 795 25.22 13.03 -32.50
CA ASN A 795 26.12 14.12 -32.14
C ASN A 795 26.06 14.48 -30.65
N ILE A 796 25.03 14.05 -29.92
CA ILE A 796 24.81 14.42 -28.50
C ILE A 796 25.03 13.24 -27.58
N VAL A 797 24.41 12.09 -27.88
CA VAL A 797 24.33 10.94 -26.97
C VAL A 797 25.71 10.40 -26.58
N PRO A 798 26.70 10.24 -27.50
CA PRO A 798 28.02 9.74 -27.11
C PRO A 798 28.74 10.66 -26.11
N GLY A 799 28.64 11.99 -26.29
CA GLY A 799 29.21 12.96 -25.35
C GLY A 799 28.51 12.92 -23.99
N LEU A 800 27.19 12.74 -24.00
CA LEU A 800 26.38 12.63 -22.79
C LEU A 800 26.70 11.35 -21.99
N LEU A 801 26.85 10.22 -22.67
CA LEU A 801 27.24 8.95 -22.05
C LEU A 801 28.64 9.03 -21.43
N LYS A 802 29.63 9.62 -22.12
CA LYS A 802 30.95 9.84 -21.53
C LYS A 802 30.91 10.77 -20.33
N LEU A 803 30.06 11.80 -20.35
CA LEU A 803 29.88 12.68 -19.19
C LEU A 803 29.29 11.93 -17.99
N ILE A 804 28.31 11.04 -18.22
CA ILE A 804 27.76 10.16 -17.17
C ILE A 804 28.86 9.26 -16.60
N GLU A 805 29.70 8.67 -17.46
CA GLU A 805 30.84 7.86 -17.03
C GLU A 805 31.78 8.65 -16.10
N GLN A 806 32.12 9.90 -16.45
CA GLN A 806 32.97 10.75 -15.61
C GLN A 806 32.30 11.08 -14.26
N LEU A 807 30.98 11.31 -14.25
CA LEU A 807 30.22 11.55 -13.02
C LEU A 807 30.19 10.34 -12.11
N HIS A 808 30.00 9.13 -12.67
CA HIS A 808 30.02 7.89 -11.89
C HIS A 808 31.42 7.58 -11.36
N CYS A 809 32.46 7.84 -12.15
CA CYS A 809 33.85 7.73 -11.71
C CYS A 809 34.16 8.66 -10.51
N CYS A 810 33.54 9.84 -10.44
CA CYS A 810 33.71 10.75 -9.28
C CYS A 810 33.13 10.18 -7.97
N CYS A 811 32.25 9.19 -8.04
CA CYS A 811 31.70 8.48 -6.88
C CYS A 811 32.47 7.20 -6.55
N ASP A 812 33.38 6.74 -7.42
CA ASP A 812 34.14 5.51 -7.23
C ASP A 812 35.19 5.66 -6.12
N PRO A 813 35.17 4.83 -5.06
CA PRO A 813 36.16 4.88 -3.98
C PRO A 813 37.61 4.75 -4.47
N SER A 814 37.84 3.95 -5.52
CA SER A 814 39.18 3.76 -6.09
C SER A 814 39.74 5.05 -6.69
N PHE A 815 38.90 5.78 -7.44
CA PHE A 815 39.26 7.07 -8.01
C PHE A 815 39.44 8.13 -6.92
N ILE A 816 38.52 8.20 -5.95
CA ILE A 816 38.60 9.15 -4.84
C ILE A 816 39.93 8.98 -4.08
N SER A 817 40.35 7.74 -3.82
CA SER A 817 41.61 7.44 -3.14
C SER A 817 42.86 7.85 -3.94
N SER A 818 42.75 7.97 -5.26
CA SER A 818 43.83 8.41 -6.15
C SER A 818 44.03 9.93 -6.15
N LEU A 819 43.05 10.69 -5.64
CA LEU A 819 43.12 12.14 -5.53
C LEU A 819 44.01 12.55 -4.35
N GLY A 820 44.63 13.73 -4.43
CA GLY A 820 45.33 14.33 -3.28
C GLY A 820 44.40 14.47 -2.07
N THR A 821 44.97 14.43 -0.86
CA THR A 821 44.24 14.41 0.42
C THR A 821 43.17 15.50 0.55
N HIS A 822 43.43 16.71 0.05
CA HIS A 822 42.48 17.83 0.09
C HIS A 822 41.29 17.64 -0.88
N ASN A 823 41.55 17.22 -2.11
CA ASN A 823 40.50 17.02 -3.12
C ASN A 823 39.60 15.84 -2.76
N SER A 824 40.19 14.76 -2.23
CA SER A 824 39.45 13.59 -1.75
C SER A 824 38.45 13.97 -0.64
N ALA A 825 38.90 14.72 0.39
CA ALA A 825 38.05 15.10 1.51
C ALA A 825 36.86 15.99 1.09
N ILE A 826 37.10 16.96 0.20
CA ILE A 826 36.04 17.84 -0.30
C ILE A 826 35.07 17.09 -1.21
N LEU A 827 35.57 16.26 -2.13
CA LEU A 827 34.72 15.49 -3.03
C LEU A 827 33.82 14.52 -2.26
N GLN A 828 34.36 13.82 -1.25
CA GLN A 828 33.58 12.94 -0.36
C GLN A 828 32.46 13.70 0.35
N LYS A 829 32.74 14.89 0.92
CA LYS A 829 31.70 15.72 1.55
C LYS A 829 30.65 16.23 0.56
N SER A 830 31.01 16.44 -0.71
CA SER A 830 30.10 16.94 -1.74
C SER A 830 29.17 15.88 -2.35
N ILE A 831 29.55 14.60 -2.36
CA ILE A 831 28.73 13.51 -2.91
C ILE A 831 27.74 12.92 -1.89
N VAL A 832 27.89 13.26 -0.60
CA VAL A 832 26.92 12.90 0.44
C VAL A 832 25.63 13.66 0.20
N GLU A 833 24.59 12.93 -0.18
CA GLU A 833 23.24 13.44 -0.33
C GLU A 833 22.53 13.38 1.02
N ARG A 834 21.87 14.48 1.40
CA ARG A 834 21.07 14.52 2.63
C ARG A 834 19.63 14.19 2.32
N PHE A 835 19.05 13.31 3.12
CA PHE A 835 17.71 12.80 2.93
C PHE A 835 16.82 13.25 4.09
N TRP A 836 15.69 13.89 3.78
CA TRP A 836 14.62 14.08 4.74
C TRP A 836 13.54 13.06 4.44
N LEU A 837 13.33 12.10 5.34
CA LEU A 837 12.33 11.05 5.20
C LEU A 837 11.24 11.26 6.26
N HIS A 838 10.00 11.39 5.79
CA HIS A 838 8.87 11.62 6.69
C HIS A 838 8.70 10.43 7.65
N GLY A 839 8.67 10.72 8.97
CA GLY A 839 8.54 9.69 10.01
C GLY A 839 9.84 8.92 10.34
N VAL A 840 10.96 9.24 9.68
CA VAL A 840 12.30 8.70 10.00
C VAL A 840 13.24 9.81 10.44
N SER A 841 13.21 10.96 9.77
CA SER A 841 13.98 12.14 10.17
C SER A 841 13.41 12.76 11.44
N GLN A 842 14.28 13.03 12.42
CA GLN A 842 13.90 13.60 13.73
C GLN A 842 13.46 15.07 13.63
N ILE A 843 13.97 15.81 12.65
CA ILE A 843 13.63 17.22 12.44
C ILE A 843 12.49 17.39 11.44
N SER A 844 11.69 18.46 11.59
CA SER A 844 10.63 18.79 10.63
C SER A 844 11.22 19.18 9.26
N LYS A 845 10.42 19.05 8.18
CA LYS A 845 10.85 19.47 6.84
C LYS A 845 11.28 20.94 6.81
N ASN A 846 10.55 21.81 7.51
CA ASN A 846 10.89 23.24 7.58
C ASN A 846 12.21 23.47 8.32
N GLN A 847 12.45 22.77 9.43
CA GLN A 847 13.74 22.82 10.13
C GLN A 847 14.89 22.26 9.28
N PHE A 848 14.67 21.18 8.54
CA PHE A 848 15.66 20.63 7.59
C PHE A 848 16.02 21.65 6.49
N LEU A 849 15.02 22.38 5.97
CA LEU A 849 15.23 23.47 5.00
C LEU A 849 15.95 24.67 5.64
N GLU A 850 15.63 25.02 6.89
CA GLU A 850 16.30 26.09 7.64
C GLU A 850 17.76 25.74 7.99
N GLU A 851 18.05 24.48 8.31
CA GLU A 851 19.42 24.00 8.52
C GLU A 851 20.22 24.02 7.22
N SER A 852 19.61 23.60 6.11
CA SER A 852 20.20 23.77 4.77
C SER A 852 20.53 25.23 4.49
N TYR A 853 19.71 26.17 4.96
CA TYR A 853 19.98 27.60 4.84
C TYR A 853 21.11 28.10 5.77
N LYS A 854 21.20 27.62 7.01
CA LYS A 854 22.36 27.92 7.88
C LYS A 854 23.67 27.50 7.19
N MET A 855 23.63 26.42 6.41
CA MET A 855 24.77 26.00 5.59
C MET A 855 25.04 26.95 4.42
N ASP A 856 24.02 27.58 3.84
CA ASP A 856 24.14 28.55 2.74
C ASP A 856 24.74 29.91 3.15
N VAL A 857 24.76 30.25 4.44
CA VAL A 857 25.42 31.46 4.97
C VAL A 857 26.85 31.18 5.44
N SER A 858 27.22 29.90 5.53
CA SER A 858 28.54 29.44 5.98
C SER A 858 29.48 29.12 4.82
N ALA A 859 30.77 28.92 5.11
CA ALA A 859 31.76 28.43 4.16
C ALA A 859 31.36 27.07 3.54
N ASN A 860 30.49 26.30 4.20
CA ASN A 860 29.93 25.04 3.70
C ASN A 860 29.11 25.21 2.41
N LYS A 861 28.61 26.42 2.12
CA LYS A 861 27.88 26.75 0.90
C LYS A 861 28.63 26.37 -0.37
N LEU A 862 29.96 26.50 -0.39
CA LEU A 862 30.77 26.14 -1.57
C LEU A 862 30.71 24.63 -1.85
N ILE A 863 30.83 23.81 -0.81
CA ILE A 863 30.76 22.34 -0.87
C ILE A 863 29.34 21.89 -1.24
N HIS A 864 28.33 22.50 -0.62
CA HIS A 864 26.92 22.20 -0.87
C HIS A 864 26.49 22.62 -2.27
N SER A 865 26.86 23.82 -2.74
CA SER A 865 26.61 24.30 -4.11
C SER A 865 27.26 23.40 -5.16
N PHE A 866 28.47 22.91 -4.90
CA PHE A 866 29.14 21.95 -5.78
C PHE A 866 28.44 20.59 -5.81
N GLY A 867 28.08 20.03 -4.65
CA GLY A 867 27.30 18.79 -4.57
C GLY A 867 25.94 18.91 -5.28
N HIS A 868 25.22 20.01 -5.04
CA HIS A 868 23.96 20.33 -5.71
C HIS A 868 24.12 20.47 -7.23
N PHE A 869 25.26 21.00 -7.70
CA PHE A 869 25.57 21.02 -9.13
C PHE A 869 25.77 19.62 -9.70
N LEU A 870 26.56 18.75 -9.06
CA LEU A 870 26.77 17.37 -9.51
C LEU A 870 25.46 16.58 -9.58
N ARG A 871 24.60 16.75 -8.57
CA ARG A 871 23.26 16.14 -8.53
C ARG A 871 22.39 16.61 -9.69
N ARG A 872 22.23 17.92 -9.90
CA ARG A 872 21.44 18.48 -11.01
C ARG A 872 21.98 18.06 -12.37
N LEU A 873 23.30 18.04 -12.53
CA LEU A 873 23.97 17.61 -13.75
C LEU A 873 23.60 16.15 -14.07
N ARG A 874 23.70 15.26 -13.08
CA ARG A 874 23.29 13.85 -13.21
C ARG A 874 21.81 13.73 -13.58
N GLU A 875 20.92 14.42 -12.89
CA GLU A 875 19.47 14.41 -13.16
C GLU A 875 19.14 14.90 -14.58
N TYR A 876 19.80 15.95 -15.07
CA TYR A 876 19.59 16.44 -16.44
C TYR A 876 20.10 15.46 -17.48
N CYS A 877 21.26 14.82 -17.23
CA CYS A 877 21.76 13.78 -18.11
C CYS A 877 20.81 12.57 -18.15
N TYR A 878 20.35 12.12 -16.99
CA TYR A 878 19.42 11.01 -16.87
C TYR A 878 18.08 11.31 -17.54
N GLY A 879 17.49 12.48 -17.26
CA GLY A 879 16.25 12.92 -17.88
C GLY A 879 16.35 13.03 -19.39
N ALA A 880 17.47 13.56 -19.92
CA ALA A 880 17.68 13.65 -21.36
C ALA A 880 17.81 12.26 -22.02
N ILE A 881 18.63 11.35 -21.47
CA ILE A 881 18.74 9.97 -21.97
C ILE A 881 17.38 9.26 -21.90
N ALA A 882 16.65 9.40 -20.79
CA ALA A 882 15.32 8.83 -20.63
C ALA A 882 14.35 9.35 -21.69
N SER A 883 14.35 10.65 -21.99
CA SER A 883 13.55 11.22 -23.08
C SER A 883 13.96 10.65 -24.44
N PHE A 884 15.26 10.57 -24.74
CA PHE A 884 15.76 10.06 -26.02
C PHE A 884 15.40 8.59 -26.24
N THR A 885 15.46 7.73 -25.22
CA THR A 885 15.08 6.31 -25.33
C THR A 885 13.63 6.12 -25.81
N ARG A 886 12.73 7.05 -25.47
CA ARG A 886 11.30 6.98 -25.87
C ARG A 886 11.07 7.15 -27.37
N LEU A 887 12.05 7.68 -28.11
CA LEU A 887 11.97 7.82 -29.56
C LEU A 887 12.09 6.46 -30.28
N GLY A 888 12.62 5.42 -29.61
CA GLY A 888 12.79 4.09 -30.18
C GLY A 888 13.99 4.02 -31.13
N GLU A 889 13.76 3.54 -32.35
CA GLU A 889 14.81 3.29 -33.36
C GLU A 889 15.86 4.43 -33.51
N PRO A 890 15.52 5.73 -33.50
CA PRO A 890 16.53 6.79 -33.61
C PRO A 890 17.58 6.82 -32.50
N PHE A 891 17.22 6.36 -31.30
CA PHE A 891 18.16 6.22 -30.22
C PHE A 891 18.94 4.90 -30.32
N PHE A 892 18.26 3.78 -30.55
CA PHE A 892 18.90 2.46 -30.58
C PHE A 892 19.77 2.20 -31.83
N ALA A 893 19.56 2.93 -32.92
CA ALA A 893 20.38 2.84 -34.13
C ALA A 893 21.74 3.56 -34.02
N ILE A 894 22.05 4.21 -32.89
CA ILE A 894 23.33 4.88 -32.69
C ILE A 894 24.46 3.85 -32.66
N PRO A 895 25.53 4.01 -33.48
CA PRO A 895 26.62 3.06 -33.53
C PRO A 895 27.28 2.84 -32.17
N ALA A 896 27.54 1.58 -31.82
CA ALA A 896 28.18 1.17 -30.57
C ALA A 896 27.46 1.62 -29.28
N LEU A 897 26.17 1.97 -29.36
CA LEU A 897 25.39 2.44 -28.22
C LEU A 897 25.43 1.47 -27.05
N SER A 898 25.20 0.17 -27.27
CA SER A 898 25.15 -0.84 -26.21
C SER A 898 26.47 -0.88 -25.42
N THR A 899 27.60 -0.86 -26.11
CA THR A 899 28.92 -0.82 -25.46
C THR A 899 29.17 0.48 -24.71
N SER A 900 28.88 1.65 -25.31
CA SER A 900 29.06 2.94 -24.63
C SER A 900 28.13 3.10 -23.44
N PHE A 901 26.91 2.58 -23.53
CA PHE A 901 25.94 2.61 -22.44
C PHE A 901 26.40 1.72 -21.27
N LEU A 902 26.89 0.51 -21.58
CA LEU A 902 27.45 -0.39 -20.58
C LEU A 902 28.63 0.22 -19.84
N THR A 903 29.58 0.81 -20.57
CA THR A 903 30.74 1.46 -19.96
C THR A 903 30.31 2.63 -19.06
N SER A 904 29.36 3.44 -19.52
CA SER A 904 28.93 4.63 -18.78
C SER A 904 28.20 4.34 -17.48
N PHE A 905 27.39 3.28 -17.41
CA PHE A 905 26.56 2.98 -16.23
C PHE A 905 27.11 1.88 -15.32
N PHE A 906 27.94 0.96 -15.83
CA PHE A 906 28.36 -0.22 -15.06
C PHE A 906 29.85 -0.27 -14.74
N ASN A 907 30.74 0.48 -15.42
CA ASN A 907 32.18 0.45 -15.10
C ASN A 907 32.47 0.88 -13.65
N HIS A 908 31.75 1.88 -13.15
CA HIS A 908 31.91 2.46 -11.82
C HIS A 908 30.71 2.19 -10.90
N ALA A 909 29.94 1.13 -11.18
CA ALA A 909 28.73 0.73 -10.46
C ALA A 909 28.94 0.56 -8.93
N SER A 910 30.15 0.17 -8.51
CA SER A 910 30.51 0.00 -7.10
C SER A 910 30.44 1.29 -6.27
N GLY A 911 30.64 2.45 -6.90
CA GLY A 911 30.59 3.76 -6.24
C GLY A 911 29.18 4.37 -6.13
N LEU A 912 28.18 3.76 -6.77
CA LEU A 912 26.83 4.32 -6.79
C LEU A 912 26.09 4.07 -5.46
N SER A 913 25.47 5.12 -4.93
CA SER A 913 24.61 5.02 -3.74
C SER A 913 23.29 4.30 -4.04
N LEU A 914 22.57 3.84 -3.00
CA LEU A 914 21.26 3.19 -3.13
C LEU A 914 20.24 4.08 -3.87
N HIS A 915 20.26 5.39 -3.58
CA HIS A 915 19.41 6.37 -4.24
C HIS A 915 19.75 6.54 -5.73
N GLN A 916 21.04 6.61 -6.07
CA GLN A 916 21.49 6.71 -7.46
C GLN A 916 21.10 5.46 -8.26
N TRP A 917 21.27 4.27 -7.67
CA TRP A 917 20.79 3.02 -8.26
C TRP A 917 19.28 3.02 -8.49
N THR A 918 18.51 3.53 -7.54
CA THR A 918 17.04 3.64 -7.68
C THR A 918 16.68 4.54 -8.87
N SER A 919 17.40 5.65 -9.05
CA SER A 919 17.24 6.54 -10.20
C SER A 919 17.62 5.86 -11.51
N VAL A 920 18.72 5.10 -11.55
CA VAL A 920 19.14 4.34 -12.74
C VAL A 920 18.07 3.31 -13.13
N VAL A 921 17.54 2.54 -12.16
CA VAL A 921 16.49 1.55 -12.39
C VAL A 921 15.22 2.18 -12.96
N ASN A 922 14.70 3.23 -12.31
CA ASN A 922 13.40 3.81 -12.65
C ASN A 922 13.44 4.74 -13.87
N VAL A 923 14.47 5.59 -13.97
CA VAL A 923 14.53 6.66 -14.98
C VAL A 923 15.23 6.19 -16.25
N ILE A 924 16.18 5.25 -16.17
CA ILE A 924 17.01 4.85 -17.32
C ILE A 924 16.66 3.46 -17.81
N ILE A 925 16.81 2.44 -16.95
CA ILE A 925 16.68 1.04 -17.38
C ILE A 925 15.25 0.70 -17.78
N LYS A 926 14.25 1.13 -16.99
CA LYS A 926 12.83 0.89 -17.30
C LYS A 926 12.44 1.40 -18.70
N PRO A 927 12.64 2.68 -19.08
CA PRO A 927 12.29 3.13 -20.42
C PRO A 927 13.19 2.54 -21.52
N TYR A 928 14.49 2.30 -21.25
CA TYR A 928 15.38 1.61 -22.20
C TYR A 928 14.81 0.25 -22.62
N CYS A 929 14.32 -0.54 -21.66
CA CYS A 929 13.77 -1.86 -21.94
C CYS A 929 12.40 -1.79 -22.65
N LEU A 930 11.52 -0.87 -22.22
CA LEU A 930 10.17 -0.74 -22.79
C LEU A 930 10.17 -0.22 -24.23
N HIS A 931 11.11 0.64 -24.59
CA HIS A 931 11.15 1.31 -25.89
C HIS A 931 12.16 0.69 -26.88
N CYS A 932 12.86 -0.38 -26.50
CA CYS A 932 13.76 -1.10 -27.39
C CYS A 932 12.98 -1.84 -28.52
N PRO A 933 13.24 -1.53 -29.81
CA PRO A 933 12.58 -2.21 -30.92
C PRO A 933 12.88 -3.73 -30.94
N PRO A 934 11.92 -4.60 -31.29
CA PRO A 934 12.13 -6.05 -31.32
C PRO A 934 13.35 -6.51 -32.13
N ALA A 935 13.64 -5.83 -33.24
CA ALA A 935 14.76 -6.16 -34.12
C ALA A 935 16.15 -5.86 -33.51
N LEU A 936 16.24 -4.98 -32.51
CA LEU A 936 17.50 -4.55 -31.88
C LEU A 936 17.69 -5.14 -30.48
N ARG A 937 16.80 -6.02 -30.01
CA ARG A 937 16.87 -6.59 -28.65
C ARG A 937 18.13 -7.43 -28.43
N ASP A 938 18.56 -8.19 -29.43
CA ASP A 938 19.79 -9.00 -29.33
C ASP A 938 21.04 -8.12 -29.25
N GLU A 939 21.07 -6.98 -29.95
CA GLU A 939 22.22 -6.06 -29.92
C GLU A 939 22.25 -5.17 -28.67
N CYS A 940 21.08 -4.80 -28.14
CA CYS A 940 20.95 -3.81 -27.07
C CYS A 940 20.63 -4.41 -25.69
N LEU A 941 19.70 -5.36 -25.60
CA LEU A 941 19.25 -5.93 -24.32
C LEU A 941 20.07 -7.14 -23.89
N LEU A 942 20.45 -8.02 -24.82
CA LEU A 942 21.24 -9.21 -24.48
C LEU A 942 22.58 -8.90 -23.80
N PRO A 943 23.38 -7.91 -24.24
CA PRO A 943 24.61 -7.56 -23.51
C PRO A 943 24.35 -6.74 -22.23
N LEU A 944 23.16 -6.15 -22.07
CA LEU A 944 22.82 -5.25 -20.95
C LEU A 944 22.18 -5.97 -19.75
N LEU A 945 21.17 -6.80 -20.00
CA LEU A 945 20.32 -7.33 -18.94
C LEU A 945 21.05 -8.30 -18.00
N PRO A 946 21.88 -9.25 -18.48
CA PRO A 946 22.63 -10.14 -17.60
C PRO A 946 23.55 -9.40 -16.60
N PRO A 947 24.47 -8.49 -17.02
CA PRO A 947 25.33 -7.78 -16.06
C PRO A 947 24.54 -6.85 -15.15
N LEU A 948 23.47 -6.21 -15.63
CA LEU A 948 22.58 -5.40 -14.81
C LEU A 948 21.95 -6.22 -13.67
N LEU A 949 21.36 -7.37 -14.00
CA LEU A 949 20.69 -8.24 -13.04
C LEU A 949 21.69 -8.78 -12.02
N SER A 950 22.86 -9.23 -12.46
CA SER A 950 23.92 -9.70 -11.58
C SER A 950 24.45 -8.60 -10.65
N GLU A 951 24.61 -7.37 -11.14
CA GLU A 951 25.11 -6.26 -10.33
C GLU A 951 24.06 -5.77 -9.32
N LEU A 952 22.79 -5.68 -9.72
CA LEU A 952 21.69 -5.38 -8.80
C LEU A 952 21.54 -6.47 -7.73
N ASP A 953 21.60 -7.74 -8.12
CA ASP A 953 21.56 -8.87 -7.19
C ASP A 953 22.71 -8.80 -6.20
N ARG A 954 23.94 -8.63 -6.69
CA ARG A 954 25.14 -8.49 -5.86
C ARG A 954 25.03 -7.32 -4.88
N LYS A 955 24.59 -6.14 -5.34
CA LYS A 955 24.42 -4.95 -4.49
C LYS A 955 23.35 -5.22 -3.42
N LEU A 956 22.15 -5.65 -3.81
CA LEU A 956 21.05 -5.89 -2.90
C LEU A 956 21.38 -6.97 -1.85
N VAL A 957 21.93 -8.12 -2.26
CA VAL A 957 22.29 -9.20 -1.34
C VAL A 957 23.36 -8.74 -0.35
N ASN A 958 24.36 -7.98 -0.78
CA ASN A 958 25.41 -7.49 0.12
C ASN A 958 24.89 -6.46 1.13
N GLU A 959 24.04 -5.53 0.69
CA GLU A 959 23.47 -4.49 1.56
C GLU A 959 22.48 -5.10 2.56
N TRP A 960 21.61 -6.02 2.12
CA TRP A 960 20.71 -6.76 3.03
C TRP A 960 21.47 -7.62 4.03
N ARG A 961 22.57 -8.26 3.60
CA ARG A 961 23.46 -9.00 4.51
C ARG A 961 24.09 -8.06 5.52
N SER A 962 24.60 -6.90 5.10
CA SER A 962 25.18 -5.90 6.02
C SER A 962 24.18 -5.45 7.06
N ILE A 963 22.92 -5.18 6.69
CA ILE A 963 21.88 -4.78 7.66
C ILE A 963 21.55 -5.94 8.61
N THR A 964 21.49 -7.17 8.10
CA THR A 964 21.20 -8.35 8.94
C THR A 964 22.35 -8.62 9.94
N GLU A 965 23.60 -8.43 9.52
CA GLU A 965 24.79 -8.56 10.37
C GLU A 965 24.86 -7.46 11.44
N ARG A 966 24.46 -6.22 11.11
CA ARG A 966 24.31 -5.12 12.09
C ARG A 966 23.14 -5.38 13.05
N GLY A 967 22.01 -5.87 12.54
CA GLY A 967 20.74 -6.07 13.25
C GLY A 967 20.59 -7.35 14.09
N LEU A 968 21.68 -8.09 14.35
CA LEU A 968 21.71 -9.21 15.32
C LEU A 968 22.72 -8.98 16.47
N LEU A 969 23.34 -7.79 16.53
CA LEU A 969 24.27 -7.37 17.58
C LEU A 969 23.93 -5.94 18.05
N VAL A 970 22.73 -5.72 18.57
CA VAL A 970 22.48 -4.56 19.44
C VAL A 970 22.70 -5.03 20.87
N GLU A 971 23.94 -4.98 21.33
CA GLU A 971 24.22 -4.87 22.77
C GLU A 971 23.69 -3.51 23.23
N GLU A 972 22.85 -3.49 24.26
CA GLU A 972 21.98 -2.37 24.68
C GLU A 972 22.70 -1.10 25.22
N ASP A 973 24.00 -0.87 24.97
CA ASP A 973 24.80 0.10 25.74
C ASP A 973 25.59 1.16 24.91
N THR A 974 25.08 1.67 23.78
CA THR A 974 25.66 2.87 23.14
C THR A 974 24.65 4.00 22.96
N GLU A 975 24.82 5.06 23.76
CA GLU A 975 24.01 6.28 23.86
C GLU A 975 24.17 7.26 22.66
N GLU A 976 24.15 6.78 21.40
CA GLU A 976 24.18 7.67 20.22
C GLU A 976 22.89 7.52 19.40
N THR A 977 21.90 8.40 19.68
CA THR A 977 20.58 8.41 19.02
C THR A 977 20.62 8.90 17.56
N ASP A 978 21.70 9.55 17.13
CA ASP A 978 21.85 10.06 15.76
C ASP A 978 22.14 8.93 14.76
N ASP A 979 22.93 7.93 15.15
CA ASP A 979 23.30 6.76 14.34
C ASP A 979 22.08 5.91 13.93
N LEU A 980 21.10 5.78 14.83
CA LEU A 980 19.85 5.06 14.55
C LEU A 980 19.04 5.71 13.40
N SER A 981 19.06 7.04 13.31
CA SER A 981 18.31 7.77 12.27
C SER A 981 18.95 7.62 10.89
N GLU A 982 20.28 7.62 10.81
CA GLU A 982 21.01 7.39 9.56
C GLU A 982 20.87 5.94 9.11
N GLU A 983 20.96 4.96 10.03
CA GLU A 983 20.74 3.54 9.72
C GLU A 983 19.32 3.29 9.19
N MET A 984 18.30 3.88 9.80
CA MET A 984 16.91 3.78 9.31
C MET A 984 16.72 4.41 7.93
N ILE A 985 17.44 5.51 7.61
CA ILE A 985 17.43 6.12 6.28
C ILE A 985 18.08 5.17 5.26
N GLU A 986 19.24 4.59 5.58
CA GLU A 986 19.92 3.61 4.73
C GLU A 986 19.04 2.38 4.45
N GLU A 987 18.42 1.82 5.50
CA GLU A 987 17.49 0.69 5.37
C GLU A 987 16.29 1.06 4.50
N SER A 988 15.72 2.25 4.70
CA SER A 988 14.60 2.73 3.89
C SER A 988 15.00 2.85 2.42
N LEU A 989 16.16 3.45 2.11
CA LEU A 989 16.68 3.54 0.73
C LEU A 989 16.92 2.15 0.12
N LEU A 990 17.40 1.18 0.91
CA LEU A 990 17.58 -0.19 0.45
C LEU A 990 16.24 -0.85 0.11
N ARG A 991 15.22 -0.71 0.97
CA ARG A 991 13.86 -1.19 0.70
C ARG A 991 13.28 -0.55 -0.57
N HIS A 992 13.51 0.74 -0.80
CA HIS A 992 13.08 1.42 -2.02
C HIS A 992 13.76 0.85 -3.28
N LEU A 993 15.08 0.63 -3.25
CA LEU A 993 15.80 0.03 -4.38
C LEU A 993 15.35 -1.42 -4.63
N THR A 994 15.13 -2.20 -3.56
CA THR A 994 14.63 -3.57 -3.62
C THR A 994 13.24 -3.61 -4.28
N TYR A 995 12.35 -2.71 -3.85
CA TYR A 995 11.02 -2.56 -4.41
C TYR A 995 11.06 -2.11 -5.88
N ALA A 996 11.87 -1.10 -6.23
CA ALA A 996 12.05 -0.64 -7.61
C ALA A 996 12.56 -1.76 -8.53
N THR A 997 13.51 -2.58 -8.03
CA THR A 997 14.05 -3.73 -8.76
C THR A 997 13.00 -4.82 -8.97
N SER A 998 12.22 -5.16 -7.94
CA SER A 998 11.12 -6.12 -8.08
C SER A 998 10.05 -5.64 -9.07
N LYS A 999 9.72 -4.35 -9.07
CA LYS A 999 8.82 -3.74 -10.06
C LYS A 999 9.39 -3.72 -11.46
N LEU A 1000 10.68 -3.42 -11.61
CA LEU A 1000 11.35 -3.50 -12.91
C LEU A 1000 11.19 -4.90 -13.49
N ILE A 1001 11.51 -5.94 -12.71
CA ILE A 1001 11.40 -7.33 -13.19
C ILE A 1001 9.94 -7.69 -13.48
N THR A 1002 9.01 -7.42 -12.56
CA THR A 1002 7.62 -7.88 -12.69
C THR A 1002 6.78 -7.09 -13.68
N GLU A 1003 6.78 -5.76 -13.60
CA GLU A 1003 5.98 -4.90 -14.48
C GLU A 1003 6.63 -4.70 -15.85
N THR A 1004 7.97 -4.68 -15.92
CA THR A 1004 8.69 -4.32 -17.16
C THR A 1004 9.16 -5.56 -17.91
N PHE A 1005 9.93 -6.45 -17.27
CA PHE A 1005 10.48 -7.63 -17.95
C PHE A 1005 9.41 -8.70 -18.16
N LEU A 1006 8.66 -9.03 -17.11
CA LEU A 1006 7.64 -10.09 -17.15
C LEU A 1006 6.25 -9.59 -17.57
N GLN A 1007 6.00 -8.27 -17.50
CA GLN A 1007 4.72 -7.63 -17.89
C GLN A 1007 3.49 -8.20 -17.16
N ILE A 1008 3.64 -8.57 -15.89
CA ILE A 1008 2.58 -9.16 -15.06
C ILE A 1008 1.68 -8.03 -14.53
N THR A 1009 0.36 -8.13 -14.74
CA THR A 1009 -0.62 -7.16 -14.23
C THR A 1009 -1.24 -7.67 -12.91
N PRO A 1010 -1.47 -6.83 -11.88
CA PRO A 1010 -2.03 -7.26 -10.59
C PRO A 1010 -3.40 -7.96 -10.65
N THR A 1011 -4.16 -7.80 -11.73
CA THR A 1011 -5.42 -8.51 -11.96
C THR A 1011 -5.25 -9.96 -12.43
N GLN A 1012 -4.13 -10.30 -13.09
CA GLN A 1012 -3.87 -11.65 -13.60
C GLN A 1012 -3.46 -12.63 -12.49
N SER A 1013 -2.99 -12.15 -11.33
CA SER A 1013 -2.58 -12.99 -10.19
C SER A 1013 -3.74 -13.49 -9.31
N ARG A 1014 -4.94 -12.90 -9.45
CA ARG A 1014 -6.13 -13.26 -8.63
C ARG A 1014 -7.18 -14.11 -9.36
N SER A 1015 -7.19 -14.14 -10.69
CA SER A 1015 -8.08 -15.03 -11.42
C SER A 1015 -7.67 -16.48 -11.22
N THR A 1016 -8.62 -17.29 -10.77
CA THR A 1016 -8.57 -18.75 -10.73
C THR A 1016 -7.92 -19.31 -12.00
N ILE A 1017 -6.92 -20.17 -11.80
CA ILE A 1017 -6.39 -21.07 -12.82
C ILE A 1017 -7.53 -22.04 -13.16
N SER A 1018 -8.41 -21.62 -14.05
CA SER A 1018 -9.40 -22.47 -14.69
C SER A 1018 -9.54 -22.00 -16.14
N SER A 1019 -9.16 -22.92 -17.04
CA SER A 1019 -9.57 -23.08 -18.44
C SER A 1019 -9.05 -22.22 -19.59
N ASP A 1020 -8.45 -21.03 -19.42
CA ASP A 1020 -8.19 -20.17 -20.61
C ASP A 1020 -6.80 -20.31 -21.28
N PHE A 1021 -5.91 -21.20 -20.82
CA PHE A 1021 -4.54 -21.31 -21.35
C PHE A 1021 -4.28 -22.44 -22.36
N VAL A 1022 -5.32 -23.18 -22.79
CA VAL A 1022 -5.13 -24.32 -23.73
C VAL A 1022 -5.45 -23.97 -25.19
N GLU A 1023 -6.11 -22.85 -25.51
CA GLU A 1023 -6.44 -22.50 -26.90
C GLU A 1023 -5.89 -21.12 -27.30
N LYS A 1024 -4.65 -21.09 -27.82
CA LYS A 1024 -4.17 -19.99 -28.69
C LYS A 1024 -2.95 -20.39 -29.54
N GLU A 1025 -3.05 -21.49 -30.27
CA GLU A 1025 -2.23 -21.70 -31.47
C GLU A 1025 -3.01 -21.22 -32.69
N SER A 1026 -2.93 -19.91 -33.02
CA SER A 1026 -3.06 -19.39 -34.40
C SER A 1026 -3.14 -17.86 -34.43
N SER A 1027 -2.00 -17.17 -34.38
CA SER A 1027 -1.83 -15.88 -35.06
C SER A 1027 -0.35 -15.59 -35.26
N ALA A 1028 0.21 -16.12 -36.35
CA ALA A 1028 1.51 -15.71 -36.87
C ALA A 1028 1.41 -14.29 -37.43
N ASN A 1029 1.74 -13.30 -36.60
CA ASN A 1029 2.23 -11.96 -36.94
C ASN A 1029 2.85 -11.39 -35.65
N GLY A 1030 4.03 -11.89 -35.31
CA GLY A 1030 4.65 -11.74 -33.99
C GLY A 1030 5.38 -10.42 -33.81
N SER A 1031 4.83 -9.51 -33.01
CA SER A 1031 5.65 -8.76 -32.08
C SER A 1031 5.81 -9.62 -30.82
N SER A 1032 6.98 -10.27 -30.65
CA SER A 1032 7.24 -11.04 -29.43
C SER A 1032 7.17 -10.08 -28.24
N LYS A 1033 6.38 -10.42 -27.22
CA LYS A 1033 6.35 -9.64 -25.99
C LYS A 1033 7.75 -9.64 -25.37
N LEU A 1034 8.07 -8.59 -24.61
CA LEU A 1034 9.36 -8.54 -23.91
C LEU A 1034 9.49 -9.72 -22.93
N SER A 1035 8.38 -10.12 -22.30
CA SER A 1035 8.29 -11.30 -21.43
C SER A 1035 8.78 -12.57 -22.12
N ASP A 1036 8.33 -12.81 -23.35
CA ASP A 1036 8.63 -14.03 -24.09
C ASP A 1036 10.12 -14.04 -24.45
N TYR A 1037 10.64 -12.91 -24.94
CA TYR A 1037 12.07 -12.74 -25.24
C TYR A 1037 12.97 -12.96 -24.01
N VAL A 1038 12.59 -12.42 -22.85
CA VAL A 1038 13.37 -12.54 -21.60
C VAL A 1038 13.35 -13.97 -21.05
N LEU A 1039 12.20 -14.65 -21.11
CA LEU A 1039 12.05 -16.01 -20.59
C LEU A 1039 12.62 -17.08 -21.54
N ASP A 1040 12.56 -16.86 -22.86
CA ASP A 1040 13.11 -17.78 -23.86
C ASP A 1040 14.64 -17.75 -23.92
N ASN A 1041 15.26 -16.61 -23.58
CA ASN A 1041 16.71 -16.46 -23.60
C ASN A 1041 17.35 -16.88 -22.26
N ALA A 1042 17.94 -18.08 -22.24
CA ALA A 1042 18.55 -18.66 -21.04
C ALA A 1042 19.61 -17.75 -20.37
N ILE A 1043 20.36 -16.97 -21.15
CA ILE A 1043 21.42 -16.07 -20.65
C ILE A 1043 20.84 -14.94 -19.80
N ILE A 1044 19.62 -14.50 -20.11
CA ILE A 1044 18.91 -13.46 -19.36
C ILE A 1044 18.07 -14.09 -18.25
N CYS A 1045 17.42 -15.22 -18.54
CA CYS A 1045 16.53 -15.91 -17.61
C CYS A 1045 17.28 -16.40 -16.35
N GLU A 1046 18.51 -16.92 -16.48
CA GLU A 1046 19.31 -17.40 -15.35
C GLU A 1046 19.56 -16.33 -14.26
N PRO A 1047 20.19 -15.18 -14.56
CA PRO A 1047 20.39 -14.13 -13.56
C PRO A 1047 19.06 -13.54 -13.07
N LEU A 1048 18.03 -13.46 -13.92
CA LEU A 1048 16.69 -12.99 -13.51
C LEU A 1048 16.08 -13.88 -12.42
N LEU A 1049 16.15 -15.20 -12.61
CA LEU A 1049 15.62 -16.16 -11.64
C LEU A 1049 16.45 -16.18 -10.37
N SER A 1050 17.78 -16.02 -10.46
CA SER A 1050 18.65 -15.85 -9.30
C SER A 1050 18.25 -14.63 -8.47
N THR A 1051 18.10 -13.46 -9.12
CA THR A 1051 17.69 -12.23 -8.43
C THR A 1051 16.32 -12.39 -7.77
N LEU A 1052 15.31 -12.90 -8.49
CA LEU A 1052 13.98 -13.14 -7.90
C LEU A 1052 14.04 -14.14 -6.74
N CYS A 1053 14.87 -15.18 -6.83
CA CYS A 1053 15.03 -16.16 -5.77
C CYS A 1053 15.64 -15.54 -4.49
N HIS A 1054 16.67 -14.69 -4.60
CA HIS A 1054 17.20 -13.97 -3.45
C HIS A 1054 16.18 -12.97 -2.88
N LEU A 1055 15.42 -12.29 -3.73
CA LEU A 1055 14.35 -11.38 -3.31
C LEU A 1055 13.16 -12.08 -2.62
N LEU A 1056 13.01 -13.40 -2.72
CA LEU A 1056 12.04 -14.15 -1.91
C LEU A 1056 12.45 -14.26 -0.43
N ALA A 1057 13.72 -14.03 -0.11
CA ALA A 1057 14.28 -14.24 1.23
C ALA A 1057 14.61 -12.94 1.98
N VAL A 1058 14.42 -11.76 1.37
CA VAL A 1058 14.72 -10.47 2.02
C VAL A 1058 13.61 -10.07 2.99
N HIS A 1059 13.96 -9.47 4.13
CA HIS A 1059 13.00 -8.99 5.15
C HIS A 1059 12.28 -7.68 4.73
N ASP A 1060 11.61 -7.73 3.58
CA ASP A 1060 10.70 -6.72 3.06
C ASP A 1060 9.43 -7.38 2.50
N SER A 1061 8.37 -7.38 3.32
CA SER A 1061 7.09 -8.01 2.99
C SER A 1061 6.44 -7.46 1.72
N ARG A 1062 6.64 -6.17 1.39
CA ARG A 1062 6.04 -5.54 0.20
C ARG A 1062 6.66 -6.12 -1.07
N THR A 1063 7.99 -6.20 -1.11
CA THR A 1063 8.72 -6.77 -2.24
C THR A 1063 8.46 -8.26 -2.38
N VAL A 1064 8.52 -9.02 -1.29
CA VAL A 1064 8.25 -10.46 -1.30
C VAL A 1064 6.85 -10.78 -1.83
N THR A 1065 5.82 -10.01 -1.45
CA THR A 1065 4.46 -10.19 -2.00
C THR A 1065 4.45 -10.07 -3.54
N ILE A 1066 5.17 -9.09 -4.10
CA ILE A 1066 5.27 -8.90 -5.55
C ILE A 1066 5.99 -10.09 -6.20
N VAL A 1067 7.11 -10.52 -5.61
CA VAL A 1067 7.95 -11.60 -6.13
C VAL A 1067 7.24 -12.96 -6.05
N VAL A 1068 6.54 -13.27 -4.95
CA VAL A 1068 5.74 -14.50 -4.82
C VAL A 1068 4.65 -14.55 -5.89
N ASN A 1069 3.93 -13.44 -6.11
CA ASN A 1069 2.93 -13.37 -7.17
C ASN A 1069 3.54 -13.51 -8.57
N ALA A 1070 4.76 -12.98 -8.77
CA ALA A 1070 5.48 -13.16 -10.02
C ALA A 1070 5.81 -14.62 -10.28
N PHE A 1071 6.37 -15.32 -9.28
CA PHE A 1071 6.63 -16.76 -9.38
C PHE A 1071 5.36 -17.57 -9.60
N ILE A 1072 4.25 -17.23 -8.93
CA ILE A 1072 2.95 -17.88 -9.16
C ILE A 1072 2.53 -17.77 -10.64
N ALA A 1073 2.75 -16.63 -11.27
CA ALA A 1073 2.39 -16.40 -12.66
C ALA A 1073 3.32 -17.10 -13.67
N ILE A 1074 4.64 -17.11 -13.43
CA ILE A 1074 5.61 -17.66 -14.39
C ILE A 1074 5.92 -19.14 -14.19
N THR A 1075 5.69 -19.71 -12.99
CA THR A 1075 5.99 -21.13 -12.70
C THR A 1075 5.36 -22.11 -13.71
N PRO A 1076 4.10 -21.95 -14.15
CA PRO A 1076 3.52 -22.82 -15.18
C PRO A 1076 4.29 -22.81 -16.52
N LEU A 1077 4.93 -21.69 -16.87
CA LEU A 1077 5.73 -21.54 -18.09
C LEU A 1077 7.13 -22.14 -17.91
N LEU A 1078 7.70 -22.01 -16.71
CA LEU A 1078 9.06 -22.46 -16.39
C LEU A 1078 9.15 -23.96 -16.08
N VAL A 1079 8.07 -24.54 -15.56
CA VAL A 1079 7.98 -25.97 -15.20
C VAL A 1079 7.12 -26.69 -16.24
N SER A 1080 7.67 -26.79 -17.45
CA SER A 1080 7.04 -27.52 -18.57
C SER A 1080 8.02 -28.52 -19.20
N GLU A 1081 7.51 -29.43 -20.01
CA GLU A 1081 8.34 -30.35 -20.81
C GLU A 1081 9.15 -29.61 -21.89
N ARG A 1082 8.68 -28.45 -22.36
CA ARG A 1082 9.30 -27.65 -23.43
C ARG A 1082 10.45 -26.76 -22.93
N THR A 1083 10.48 -26.49 -21.63
CA THR A 1083 11.47 -25.58 -21.01
C THR A 1083 12.82 -26.25 -20.81
N HIS A 1084 13.91 -25.48 -20.88
CA HIS A 1084 15.27 -25.97 -20.65
C HIS A 1084 15.40 -26.64 -19.26
N SER A 1085 16.04 -27.81 -19.20
CA SER A 1085 16.12 -28.62 -17.97
C SER A 1085 16.73 -27.85 -16.79
N ILE A 1086 17.78 -27.07 -17.02
CA ILE A 1086 18.44 -26.26 -15.99
C ILE A 1086 17.47 -25.28 -15.31
N VAL A 1087 16.65 -24.58 -16.08
CA VAL A 1087 15.69 -23.59 -15.56
C VAL A 1087 14.60 -24.30 -14.73
N ARG A 1088 14.08 -25.41 -15.25
CA ARG A 1088 13.11 -26.24 -14.52
C ARG A 1088 13.68 -26.75 -13.20
N GLU A 1089 14.88 -27.30 -13.22
CA GLU A 1089 15.55 -27.81 -12.02
C GLU A 1089 15.86 -26.69 -11.01
N PHE A 1090 16.24 -25.50 -11.47
CA PHE A 1090 16.44 -24.34 -10.60
C PHE A 1090 15.15 -23.96 -9.84
N VAL A 1091 14.00 -23.91 -10.53
CA VAL A 1091 12.71 -23.62 -9.89
C VAL A 1091 12.31 -24.75 -8.92
N CYS A 1092 12.42 -26.00 -9.35
CA CYS A 1092 12.02 -27.15 -8.55
C CYS A 1092 12.93 -27.41 -7.34
N GLN A 1093 14.18 -26.95 -7.37
CA GLN A 1093 15.15 -27.15 -6.31
C GLN A 1093 15.40 -25.88 -5.49
N GLN A 1094 15.99 -24.84 -6.09
CA GLN A 1094 16.45 -23.63 -5.39
C GLN A 1094 15.26 -22.77 -4.95
N VAL A 1095 14.38 -22.39 -5.88
CA VAL A 1095 13.20 -21.56 -5.55
C VAL A 1095 12.31 -22.30 -4.55
N PHE A 1096 12.06 -23.60 -4.78
CA PHE A 1096 11.29 -24.40 -3.84
C PHE A 1096 11.94 -24.46 -2.45
N GLN A 1097 13.26 -24.67 -2.35
CA GLN A 1097 13.99 -24.64 -1.08
C GLN A 1097 13.86 -23.28 -0.38
N THR A 1098 14.05 -22.17 -1.09
CA THR A 1098 13.88 -20.82 -0.53
C THR A 1098 12.47 -20.59 -0.02
N VAL A 1099 11.44 -21.05 -0.74
CA VAL A 1099 10.05 -20.97 -0.30
C VAL A 1099 9.83 -21.77 0.99
N ILE A 1100 10.39 -22.98 1.11
CA ILE A 1100 10.29 -23.77 2.35
C ILE A 1100 11.02 -23.08 3.51
N MET A 1101 12.19 -22.48 3.26
CA MET A 1101 12.91 -21.69 4.28
C MET A 1101 12.12 -20.46 4.71
N ALA A 1102 11.49 -19.75 3.77
CA ALA A 1102 10.65 -18.59 4.06
C ALA A 1102 9.38 -18.96 4.85
N ILE A 1103 8.79 -20.13 4.62
CA ILE A 1103 7.68 -20.66 5.45
C ILE A 1103 8.13 -20.86 6.91
N ASN A 1104 9.39 -21.25 7.13
CA ASN A 1104 9.97 -21.47 8.45
C ASN A 1104 10.45 -20.19 9.15
N ASP A 1105 10.50 -19.06 8.46
CA ASP A 1105 10.92 -17.78 9.03
C ASP A 1105 9.73 -17.11 9.76
N SER A 1106 9.94 -16.70 11.01
CA SER A 1106 8.94 -15.98 11.81
C SER A 1106 8.57 -14.62 11.23
N TYR A 1107 9.48 -13.96 10.49
CA TYR A 1107 9.21 -12.66 9.87
C TYR A 1107 8.06 -12.75 8.85
N PHE A 1108 7.96 -13.88 8.12
CA PHE A 1108 7.00 -14.06 7.02
C PHE A 1108 5.68 -14.71 7.43
N GLU A 1109 5.35 -14.77 8.72
CA GLU A 1109 4.14 -15.42 9.24
C GLU A 1109 2.86 -15.00 8.49
N GLN A 1110 2.70 -13.70 8.21
CA GLN A 1110 1.52 -13.17 7.51
C GLN A 1110 1.41 -13.61 6.04
N MET A 1111 2.53 -13.99 5.41
CA MET A 1111 2.61 -14.39 4.00
C MET A 1111 2.74 -15.90 3.80
N GLN A 1112 2.74 -16.70 4.89
CA GLN A 1112 2.87 -18.15 4.80
C GLN A 1112 1.83 -18.77 3.85
N SER A 1113 0.58 -18.28 3.83
CA SER A 1113 -0.45 -18.79 2.92
C SER A 1113 -0.10 -18.62 1.44
N ASP A 1114 0.59 -17.54 1.07
CA ASP A 1114 1.02 -17.25 -0.29
C ASP A 1114 2.27 -18.08 -0.66
N PHE A 1115 3.21 -18.26 0.27
CA PHE A 1115 4.33 -19.18 0.08
C PHE A 1115 3.87 -20.63 -0.08
N VAL A 1116 2.93 -21.09 0.75
CA VAL A 1116 2.33 -22.43 0.64
C VAL A 1116 1.58 -22.58 -0.69
N ARG A 1117 0.91 -21.51 -1.17
CA ARG A 1117 0.31 -21.51 -2.52
C ARG A 1117 1.36 -21.73 -3.59
N LEU A 1118 2.47 -21.00 -3.56
CA LEU A 1118 3.55 -21.15 -4.53
C LEU A 1118 4.19 -22.55 -4.46
N ALA A 1119 4.46 -23.07 -3.26
CA ALA A 1119 4.98 -24.41 -3.05
C ALA A 1119 4.04 -25.50 -3.64
N CYS A 1120 2.73 -25.38 -3.43
CA CYS A 1120 1.75 -26.29 -4.03
C CYS A 1120 1.73 -26.21 -5.56
N ILE A 1121 1.90 -25.01 -6.14
CA ILE A 1121 1.96 -24.84 -7.60
C ILE A 1121 3.22 -25.50 -8.16
N ILE A 1122 4.39 -25.27 -7.56
CA ILE A 1122 5.65 -25.92 -7.98
C ILE A 1122 5.52 -27.45 -7.89
N LEU A 1123 4.96 -27.99 -6.79
CA LEU A 1123 4.72 -29.43 -6.63
C LEU A 1123 3.69 -29.99 -7.62
N SER A 1124 2.70 -29.21 -8.03
CA SER A 1124 1.67 -29.68 -8.98
C SER A 1124 2.22 -29.75 -10.41
N TYR A 1125 2.99 -28.75 -10.85
CA TYR A 1125 3.56 -28.71 -12.19
C TYR A 1125 4.80 -29.61 -12.36
N SER A 1126 5.56 -29.87 -11.29
CA SER A 1126 6.70 -30.78 -11.35
C SER A 1126 6.31 -32.26 -11.46
N GLN A 1127 5.06 -32.61 -11.09
CA GLN A 1127 4.58 -34.00 -11.11
C GLN A 1127 4.67 -34.64 -12.50
N GLY A 1128 5.32 -35.80 -12.56
CA GLY A 1128 5.49 -36.55 -13.80
C GLY A 1128 6.61 -36.03 -14.70
N ILE A 1129 7.22 -34.88 -14.36
CA ILE A 1129 8.33 -34.27 -15.12
C ILE A 1129 9.66 -34.42 -14.36
N THR A 1130 9.70 -34.07 -13.07
CA THR A 1130 10.92 -34.15 -12.24
C THR A 1130 10.61 -34.43 -10.77
N ASP A 1131 11.51 -35.16 -10.09
CA ASP A 1131 11.40 -35.50 -8.66
C ASP A 1131 12.13 -34.52 -7.75
N SER A 1132 12.72 -33.45 -8.28
CA SER A 1132 13.63 -32.58 -7.53
C SER A 1132 12.99 -31.87 -6.34
N SER A 1133 11.75 -31.39 -6.46
CA SER A 1133 11.04 -30.80 -5.33
C SER A 1133 10.76 -31.82 -4.22
N PHE A 1134 10.51 -33.09 -4.56
CA PHE A 1134 10.40 -34.17 -3.58
C PHE A 1134 11.74 -34.51 -2.93
N ARG A 1135 12.87 -34.41 -3.66
CA ARG A 1135 14.21 -34.58 -3.08
C ARG A 1135 14.53 -33.48 -2.08
N VAL A 1136 14.10 -32.24 -2.32
CA VAL A 1136 14.23 -31.15 -1.33
C VAL A 1136 13.46 -31.49 -0.05
N LEU A 1137 12.21 -31.97 -0.16
CA LEU A 1137 11.45 -32.43 1.02
C LEU A 1137 12.13 -33.61 1.73
N ALA A 1138 12.70 -34.55 0.97
CA ALA A 1138 13.44 -35.69 1.51
C ALA A 1138 14.76 -35.31 2.18
N SER A 1139 15.34 -34.15 1.84
CA SER A 1139 16.56 -33.64 2.47
C SER A 1139 16.35 -33.16 3.91
N ILE A 1140 15.09 -32.95 4.33
CA ILE A 1140 14.77 -32.44 5.65
C ILE A 1140 14.87 -33.60 6.67
N PRO A 1141 15.80 -33.54 7.66
CA PRO A 1141 16.08 -34.67 8.55
C PRO A 1141 14.87 -35.18 9.33
N ALA A 1142 13.99 -34.27 9.76
CA ALA A 1142 12.77 -34.60 10.49
C ALA A 1142 11.76 -35.38 9.64
N LEU A 1143 11.72 -35.16 8.33
CA LEU A 1143 10.85 -35.91 7.40
C LEU A 1143 11.51 -37.21 6.95
N ALA A 1144 12.82 -37.21 6.73
CA ALA A 1144 13.58 -38.38 6.29
C ALA A 1144 13.55 -39.53 7.32
N SER A 1145 13.47 -39.21 8.61
CA SER A 1145 13.39 -40.21 9.69
C SER A 1145 12.03 -40.94 9.77
N GLN A 1146 11.00 -40.48 9.04
CA GLN A 1146 9.67 -41.08 9.04
C GLN A 1146 9.43 -41.90 7.76
N GLU A 1147 9.63 -43.22 7.84
CA GLU A 1147 9.44 -44.14 6.72
C GLU A 1147 8.02 -44.04 6.14
N ASN A 1148 7.91 -44.05 4.80
CA ASN A 1148 6.66 -44.00 4.02
C ASN A 1148 5.82 -42.72 4.10
N LEU A 1149 6.17 -41.72 4.92
CA LEU A 1149 5.41 -40.47 5.03
C LEU A 1149 5.40 -39.68 3.72
N LEU A 1150 6.56 -39.50 3.10
CA LEU A 1150 6.68 -38.75 1.84
C LEU A 1150 5.95 -39.46 0.68
N ASN A 1151 6.02 -40.80 0.63
CA ASN A 1151 5.31 -41.59 -0.39
C ASN A 1151 3.80 -41.50 -0.22
N THR A 1152 3.30 -41.58 1.02
CA THR A 1152 1.87 -41.40 1.29
C THR A 1152 1.39 -39.98 1.03
N PHE A 1153 2.21 -38.98 1.33
CA PHE A 1153 1.94 -37.59 0.96
C PHE A 1153 1.85 -37.43 -0.56
N ALA A 1154 2.81 -37.93 -1.32
CA ALA A 1154 2.84 -37.81 -2.79
C ALA A 1154 1.57 -38.39 -3.44
N ASN A 1155 1.14 -39.58 -3.01
CA ASN A 1155 -0.09 -40.20 -3.52
C ASN A 1155 -1.33 -39.36 -3.18
N ARG A 1156 -1.47 -38.92 -1.93
CA ARG A 1156 -2.62 -38.10 -1.50
C ARG A 1156 -2.65 -36.72 -2.13
N PHE A 1157 -1.48 -36.13 -2.36
CA PHE A 1157 -1.36 -34.83 -3.00
C PHE A 1157 -1.77 -34.92 -4.48
N ARG A 1158 -1.44 -36.02 -5.17
CA ARG A 1158 -1.87 -36.31 -6.54
C ARG A 1158 -3.39 -36.51 -6.65
N GLU A 1159 -4.01 -37.11 -5.64
CA GLU A 1159 -5.47 -37.33 -5.59
C GLU A 1159 -6.25 -36.08 -5.17
N ALA A 1160 -5.59 -35.04 -4.65
CA ALA A 1160 -6.26 -33.85 -4.14
C ALA A 1160 -6.83 -32.99 -5.27
N SER A 1161 -8.16 -32.85 -5.31
CA SER A 1161 -8.89 -32.13 -6.36
C SER A 1161 -8.89 -30.61 -6.21
N THR A 1162 -8.55 -30.07 -5.03
CA THR A 1162 -8.60 -28.63 -4.76
C THR A 1162 -7.31 -28.12 -4.11
N LEU A 1163 -6.95 -26.87 -4.41
CA LEU A 1163 -5.79 -26.19 -3.82
C LEU A 1163 -5.89 -26.10 -2.29
N LYS A 1164 -7.10 -25.97 -1.72
CA LYS A 1164 -7.30 -25.95 -0.26
C LYS A 1164 -6.85 -27.27 0.39
N ILE A 1165 -7.21 -28.40 -0.21
CA ILE A 1165 -6.77 -29.74 0.28
C ILE A 1165 -5.27 -29.90 0.09
N GLN A 1166 -4.71 -29.48 -1.05
CA GLN A 1166 -3.26 -29.52 -1.30
C GLN A 1166 -2.47 -28.71 -0.27
N LYS A 1167 -2.90 -27.47 0.03
CA LYS A 1167 -2.30 -26.64 1.08
C LYS A 1167 -2.36 -27.31 2.45
N ALA A 1168 -3.51 -27.89 2.82
CA ALA A 1168 -3.66 -28.58 4.11
C ALA A 1168 -2.77 -29.83 4.22
N LEU A 1169 -2.62 -30.59 3.13
CA LEU A 1169 -1.71 -31.74 3.08
C LEU A 1169 -0.25 -31.30 3.23
N LEU A 1170 0.16 -30.24 2.54
CA LEU A 1170 1.52 -29.70 2.62
C LEU A 1170 1.80 -29.15 4.02
N MET A 1171 0.91 -28.33 4.58
CA MET A 1171 1.07 -27.80 5.95
C MET A 1171 1.13 -28.90 6.99
N ARG A 1172 0.35 -29.98 6.83
CA ARG A 1172 0.44 -31.15 7.70
C ARG A 1172 1.81 -31.82 7.61
N LEU A 1173 2.36 -31.98 6.41
CA LEU A 1173 3.69 -32.52 6.21
C LEU A 1173 4.74 -31.60 6.86
N LEU A 1174 4.66 -30.29 6.63
CA LEU A 1174 5.60 -29.32 7.18
C LEU A 1174 5.56 -29.27 8.72
N ASN A 1175 4.36 -29.38 9.32
CA ASN A 1175 4.19 -29.50 10.77
C ASN A 1175 4.84 -30.78 11.32
N SER A 1176 4.68 -31.93 10.64
CA SER A 1176 5.38 -33.16 11.05
C SER A 1176 6.91 -33.03 10.93
N GLY A 1177 7.39 -32.19 10.01
CA GLY A 1177 8.79 -31.85 9.84
C GLY A 1177 9.32 -30.74 10.77
N ARG A 1178 8.46 -30.11 11.60
CA ARG A 1178 8.79 -28.93 12.43
C ARG A 1178 9.30 -27.72 11.61
N ILE A 1179 8.77 -27.52 10.41
CA ILE A 1179 9.20 -26.47 9.45
C ILE A 1179 8.29 -25.22 9.53
N VAL A 1180 7.30 -25.21 10.42
CA VAL A 1180 6.40 -24.07 10.62
C VAL A 1180 6.73 -23.43 11.97
N PRO A 1181 6.88 -22.09 12.05
CA PRO A 1181 7.11 -21.38 13.31
C PRO A 1181 6.05 -21.76 14.36
N ARG A 1182 6.49 -22.03 15.59
CA ARG A 1182 5.58 -22.30 16.70
C ARG A 1182 4.95 -20.97 17.16
N THR A 1183 3.63 -20.81 16.89
CA THR A 1183 2.67 -19.81 17.44
C THR A 1183 2.88 -18.34 16.99
N ASP A 1184 1.88 -17.60 16.49
CA ASP A 1184 0.53 -17.32 17.04
C ASP A 1184 -0.61 -17.73 16.09
N ARG A 1185 -1.72 -18.28 16.64
CA ARG A 1185 -2.96 -18.52 15.88
C ARG A 1185 -3.60 -17.17 15.52
N ARG A 1186 -3.14 -16.51 14.46
CA ARG A 1186 -3.83 -15.34 13.91
C ARG A 1186 -4.92 -15.79 12.94
N ALA A 1187 -6.11 -15.24 13.14
CA ALA A 1187 -7.28 -15.48 12.31
C ALA A 1187 -6.99 -15.11 10.85
N LEU A 1188 -7.04 -16.08 9.94
CA LEU A 1188 -6.95 -15.90 8.49
C LEU A 1188 -8.21 -15.24 7.92
N ASN A 1189 -9.37 -15.47 8.53
CA ASN A 1189 -10.63 -14.90 8.05
C ASN A 1189 -11.09 -13.67 8.86
N SER A 1190 -11.28 -12.58 8.14
CA SER A 1190 -11.71 -11.23 8.57
C SER A 1190 -13.16 -11.15 9.06
N ALA A 1191 -13.72 -12.22 9.63
CA ALA A 1191 -15.09 -12.18 10.16
C ALA A 1191 -15.21 -11.24 11.39
N VAL A 1192 -14.07 -10.85 11.98
CA VAL A 1192 -14.00 -9.81 13.00
C VAL A 1192 -13.81 -8.46 12.32
N LEU A 1193 -14.78 -7.56 12.50
CA LEU A 1193 -14.62 -6.16 12.15
C LEU A 1193 -13.57 -5.53 13.07
N ASP A 1194 -12.31 -5.57 12.63
CA ASP A 1194 -11.22 -4.84 13.28
C ASP A 1194 -11.33 -3.36 12.90
N VAL A 1195 -11.66 -2.55 13.90
CA VAL A 1195 -11.77 -1.08 13.82
C VAL A 1195 -10.64 -0.38 14.57
N SER A 1196 -9.54 -1.09 14.84
CA SER A 1196 -8.31 -0.43 15.27
C SER A 1196 -7.93 0.63 14.23
N ALA A 1197 -7.43 1.77 14.69
CA ALA A 1197 -7.09 2.87 13.79
C ALA A 1197 -6.10 2.40 12.71
N LYS A 1198 -5.11 1.59 13.09
CA LYS A 1198 -4.15 0.96 12.18
C LYS A 1198 -4.79 0.15 11.05
N GLU A 1199 -5.74 -0.73 11.35
CA GLU A 1199 -6.36 -1.57 10.31
C GLU A 1199 -7.34 -0.77 9.44
N MET A 1200 -8.07 0.20 10.01
CA MET A 1200 -8.93 1.08 9.23
C MET A 1200 -8.14 1.97 8.28
N LEU A 1201 -7.01 2.55 8.73
CA LEU A 1201 -6.09 3.30 7.87
C LEU A 1201 -5.55 2.42 6.74
N LYS A 1202 -5.14 1.17 7.04
CA LYS A 1202 -4.67 0.22 6.03
C LYS A 1202 -5.74 -0.15 5.00
N ARG A 1203 -7.00 -0.33 5.41
CA ARG A 1203 -8.13 -0.57 4.49
C ARG A 1203 -8.42 0.66 3.64
N PHE A 1204 -8.34 1.85 4.25
CA PHE A 1204 -8.52 3.11 3.55
C PHE A 1204 -7.45 3.30 2.47
N GLU A 1205 -6.17 3.11 2.79
CA GLU A 1205 -5.07 3.15 1.81
C GLU A 1205 -5.25 2.13 0.67
N LYS A 1206 -5.68 0.90 0.97
CA LYS A 1206 -6.00 -0.09 -0.07
C LYS A 1206 -7.11 0.40 -1.00
N SER A 1207 -8.12 1.09 -0.48
CA SER A 1207 -9.22 1.62 -1.29
C SER A 1207 -8.78 2.73 -2.26
N VAL A 1208 -7.77 3.52 -1.88
CA VAL A 1208 -7.12 4.51 -2.76
C VAL A 1208 -6.42 3.80 -3.92
N SER A 1209 -5.59 2.79 -3.62
CA SER A 1209 -4.80 2.08 -4.64
C SER A 1209 -5.65 1.41 -5.74
N LEU A 1210 -6.84 0.91 -5.38
CA LEU A 1210 -7.79 0.32 -6.32
C LEU A 1210 -8.39 1.35 -7.29
N GLN A 1211 -8.45 2.62 -6.91
CA GLN A 1211 -8.90 3.69 -7.79
C GLN A 1211 -7.82 4.12 -8.77
N ASP A 1212 -6.56 4.19 -8.34
CA ASP A 1212 -5.43 4.57 -9.20
C ASP A 1212 -5.21 3.59 -10.37
N ASP A 1213 -5.43 2.29 -10.14
CA ASP A 1213 -5.35 1.26 -11.19
C ASP A 1213 -6.41 1.45 -12.30
N THR A 1214 -7.56 2.04 -11.96
CA THR A 1214 -8.62 2.37 -12.95
C THR A 1214 -8.39 3.71 -13.66
N ASN A 1215 -7.56 4.58 -13.07
CA ASN A 1215 -7.38 5.97 -13.47
C ASN A 1215 -5.93 6.28 -13.89
N LYS A 1216 -5.30 5.41 -14.70
CA LYS A 1216 -3.94 5.61 -15.26
C LYS A 1216 -3.75 6.89 -16.12
N GLY A 1217 -4.75 7.74 -16.23
CA GLY A 1217 -4.71 9.05 -16.91
C GLY A 1217 -4.96 10.26 -16.00
N ASP A 1218 -5.21 10.10 -14.69
CA ASP A 1218 -5.64 11.20 -13.84
C ASP A 1218 -4.45 11.98 -13.26
N ILE A 1219 -4.44 13.29 -13.51
CA ILE A 1219 -3.30 14.20 -13.29
C ILE A 1219 -2.95 14.35 -11.80
N LEU A 1220 -3.89 14.03 -10.89
CA LEU A 1220 -3.69 14.06 -9.44
C LEU A 1220 -2.99 12.80 -8.87
N SER A 1221 -2.97 11.68 -9.61
CA SER A 1221 -2.21 10.47 -9.22
C SER A 1221 -0.70 10.70 -9.27
N LYS A 1222 -0.25 11.69 -10.06
CA LYS A 1222 1.15 12.09 -10.08
C LYS A 1222 1.61 12.66 -8.74
N ASP A 1223 0.70 13.17 -7.90
CA ASP A 1223 1.13 13.82 -6.65
C ASP A 1223 1.70 12.82 -5.60
N GLU A 1224 1.34 11.53 -5.62
CA GLU A 1224 1.92 10.51 -4.71
C GLU A 1224 3.17 9.83 -5.26
N ASP A 1225 3.24 9.59 -6.58
CA ASP A 1225 4.53 9.24 -7.21
C ASP A 1225 5.52 10.41 -7.08
N THR A 1226 5.02 11.65 -7.02
CA THR A 1226 5.81 12.81 -6.62
C THR A 1226 5.95 12.97 -5.11
N GLY A 1227 5.24 12.23 -4.25
CA GLY A 1227 5.46 12.27 -2.81
C GLY A 1227 6.84 11.70 -2.44
N LEU A 1228 7.22 10.62 -3.13
CA LEU A 1228 8.57 10.03 -3.05
C LEU A 1228 9.59 10.76 -3.95
N ALA A 1229 9.18 11.31 -5.11
CA ALA A 1229 10.08 12.13 -5.92
C ALA A 1229 10.38 13.51 -5.29
N ASN A 1230 9.42 14.10 -4.58
CA ASN A 1230 9.56 15.35 -3.81
C ASN A 1230 10.18 15.14 -2.42
N LEU A 1231 10.69 13.94 -2.12
CA LEU A 1231 11.70 13.81 -1.08
C LEU A 1231 12.98 14.58 -1.47
N PHE A 1232 13.22 14.88 -2.76
CA PHE A 1232 14.49 15.43 -3.24
C PHE A 1232 14.45 16.70 -4.11
N GLY A 1233 13.28 17.31 -4.36
CA GLY A 1233 13.18 18.62 -5.01
C GLY A 1233 11.86 18.86 -5.74
#